data_AF-A0A0F4GX28-F1
#
_entry.id   AF-A0A0F4GX28-F1
#
_cell.length_a   1.000
_cell.length_b   1.000
_cell.length_c   1.000
_cell.angle_alpha   90.00
_cell.angle_beta   90.00
_cell.angle_gamma   90.00
#
_symmetry.space_group_name_H-M   'P 1'
#
loop_
_entity.id
_entity.type
_entity.pdbx_description
1 polymer ?
#
loop_
_entity_poly.entity_id
_entity_poly.type
_entity_poly.pdbx_seq_one_letter_code
_entity_poly.pdbx_strand_id
1 'polypeptide(L)'
;MHEPPQTTPESDLNLHGDLGRTVLALLLLRLESNHADTDIVSRPEVILDNDWRTTGFITYLLALDAGWEVLGLVSDTSDSWALTCGLHALATLEVGDLSCIPVHRGADYPILRRPETFQVWEILHGNLPRQGVFAVENSTREVLGNNPTGGDPNRIVREAIREGYPNTTFASEISGAEFMVQQVRKYPGEISIYSAGALTNIALAVRIDPNFAKNAKELVIMGGYIDGNLLQSTGSKRLADFQSEINLMIDPEGGKMVLSADFSNITIVGNAANQVSITQDFLDELHQVKTPYTELLHPYSSLGQPFWDETAAAVMVEPSILRNSTRFFVDILAPRAQRLQEVNYVLEVDGDVLKKRIKEIVQYPPNAGVTGLTTALVLAKNGHKVTIVAKHMPGDYDIEYASPWAGANYLPVSKPNTQFESFERRTWPELARLARDVPEAGVHFQDTYLYRRSKDVNSPVGDWFKELIREDAWFKDVVPNFKVLSKAQTPDGMDGGTSFTSVCINTALYLPWLASQCLALGSVLKRGIVGHVTDAAKLHHSGKIADLVVNCTGLSSLKLGGVEDTTLYPARGQIVLVRNSPGVMASTSGTDDGPDEAVYIMDRAAGGGCVLGGCLQKGSWESQPEPNLAVRIMKRAVEMCPQMVPPGAGIEALSVIRHGVGLRPMREDGIRVEKEMIAGPDGRKVAVVHNYGHGGYGYQTSYGATADAVKLVEEALQQKARL
;
A
#
# COMPACT_ATOMS: atom_id res chain seq x y z
N MET A 1 40.42 38.41 48.82
CA MET A 1 40.66 37.18 49.61
C MET A 1 39.80 36.07 49.01
N HIS A 2 40.29 34.84 49.02
CA HIS A 2 39.60 33.58 48.68
C HIS A 2 39.02 33.40 47.26
N GLU A 3 39.76 32.60 46.47
CA GLU A 3 39.27 31.53 45.59
C GLU A 3 38.59 30.39 46.41
N PRO A 4 37.96 29.33 45.81
CA PRO A 4 37.99 28.90 44.40
C PRO A 4 36.61 28.64 43.73
N PRO A 5 36.57 28.35 42.42
CA PRO A 5 35.35 27.93 41.71
C PRO A 5 34.98 26.45 41.96
N GLN A 6 33.71 26.10 41.71
CA GLN A 6 33.21 24.72 41.65
C GLN A 6 32.52 24.42 40.31
N THR A 7 32.32 23.12 40.06
CA THR A 7 31.98 22.52 38.75
C THR A 7 30.48 22.30 38.53
N THR A 8 29.97 22.73 37.37
CA THR A 8 29.18 21.94 36.38
C THR A 8 28.82 22.83 35.18
N PRO A 9 28.43 22.22 34.05
CA PRO A 9 27.13 22.57 33.44
C PRO A 9 26.23 21.33 33.30
N GLU A 10 24.92 21.52 33.38
CA GLU A 10 23.92 20.47 33.12
C GLU A 10 23.82 20.11 31.63
N SER A 11 23.27 18.94 31.34
CA SER A 11 22.86 18.54 29.98
C SER A 11 21.46 17.92 29.98
N ASP A 12 20.53 18.59 30.67
CA ASP A 12 19.10 18.24 30.70
C ASP A 12 18.44 18.56 29.36
N LEU A 13 18.55 17.62 28.42
CA LEU A 13 17.83 17.62 27.15
C LEU A 13 16.34 17.28 27.38
N ASN A 14 15.61 18.25 27.94
CA ASN A 14 14.16 18.19 28.11
C ASN A 14 13.44 18.18 26.75
N LEU A 15 13.23 16.99 26.19
CA LEU A 15 12.39 16.74 25.01
C LEU A 15 11.12 15.99 25.40
N HIS A 16 10.27 16.66 26.18
CA HIS A 16 8.84 16.34 26.17
C HIS A 16 8.25 16.82 24.83
N GLY A 17 7.94 15.88 23.95
CA GLY A 17 7.22 16.05 22.69
C GLY A 17 6.13 14.99 22.56
N ASP A 18 5.00 15.36 21.96
CA ASP A 18 3.71 14.75 22.26
C ASP A 18 3.35 13.44 21.50
N LEU A 19 2.24 12.83 21.94
CA LEU A 19 1.63 11.59 21.43
C LEU A 19 1.48 11.50 19.90
N GLY A 20 1.47 10.28 19.32
CA GLY A 20 1.21 10.15 17.86
C GLY A 20 0.72 8.84 17.20
N ARG A 21 0.83 7.65 17.83
CA ARG A 21 0.46 6.32 17.26
C ARG A 21 1.36 5.80 16.11
N THR A 22 1.67 4.51 16.10
CA THR A 22 2.29 3.79 14.97
C THR A 22 2.10 2.29 15.17
N VAL A 23 1.45 1.56 14.24
CA VAL A 23 1.18 0.12 14.44
C VAL A 23 1.24 -0.68 13.15
N LEU A 24 1.80 -1.88 13.27
CA LEU A 24 1.46 -3.05 12.44
C LEU A 24 2.05 -4.34 13.00
N ALA A 25 1.55 -5.59 12.92
CA ALA A 25 0.62 -6.31 11.99
C ALA A 25 -0.06 -7.54 12.61
N LEU A 26 -1.26 -7.91 12.14
CA LEU A 26 -2.20 -8.72 12.94
C LEU A 26 -3.06 -9.71 12.09
N LEU A 27 -3.03 -11.00 12.46
CA LEU A 27 -3.91 -12.05 11.91
C LEU A 27 -5.10 -12.33 12.83
N LEU A 28 -6.24 -12.72 12.28
CA LEU A 28 -7.51 -12.83 13.00
C LEU A 28 -8.19 -14.17 12.72
N LEU A 29 -8.64 -14.86 13.78
CA LEU A 29 -9.17 -16.23 13.68
C LEU A 29 -10.58 -16.38 14.26
N ARG A 30 -11.34 -17.35 13.74
CA ARG A 30 -12.63 -17.76 14.30
C ARG A 30 -13.02 -19.22 14.03
N LEU A 31 -13.57 -19.90 15.05
CA LEU A 31 -14.19 -21.22 14.94
C LEU A 31 -15.73 -21.11 14.91
N GLU A 32 -16.40 -21.86 14.02
CA GLU A 32 -17.85 -22.14 14.10
C GLU A 32 -18.18 -23.43 13.32
N SER A 33 -19.21 -24.18 13.75
CA SER A 33 -19.50 -25.54 13.27
C SER A 33 -20.19 -25.60 11.90
N ASN A 34 -19.93 -26.67 11.14
CA ASN A 34 -20.56 -26.99 9.86
C ASN A 34 -22.08 -26.72 9.81
N HIS A 35 -22.48 -25.77 8.98
CA HIS A 35 -23.48 -25.95 7.92
C HIS A 35 -23.00 -25.16 6.70
N ALA A 36 -23.31 -25.64 5.49
CA ALA A 36 -22.79 -25.07 4.25
C ALA A 36 -23.92 -24.44 3.44
N ASP A 37 -23.75 -23.15 3.14
CA ASP A 37 -24.21 -22.53 1.90
C ASP A 37 -23.01 -21.76 1.34
N THR A 38 -22.67 -22.00 0.08
CA THR A 38 -21.47 -21.44 -0.57
C THR A 38 -21.87 -20.33 -1.54
N ASP A 39 -22.43 -19.25 -1.01
CA ASP A 39 -22.50 -18.00 -1.75
C ASP A 39 -21.08 -17.46 -1.94
N ILE A 40 -20.67 -17.37 -3.20
CA ILE A 40 -19.46 -16.64 -3.58
C ILE A 40 -19.79 -15.16 -3.41
N VAL A 41 -19.39 -14.57 -2.28
CA VAL A 41 -19.51 -13.12 -2.06
C VAL A 41 -18.58 -12.43 -3.06
N SER A 42 -19.14 -11.95 -4.17
CA SER A 42 -18.39 -11.15 -5.13
C SER A 42 -17.91 -9.86 -4.48
N ARG A 43 -16.69 -9.46 -4.82
CA ARG A 43 -16.10 -8.21 -4.37
C ARG A 43 -16.83 -7.06 -5.08
N PRO A 44 -17.32 -6.02 -4.38
CA PRO A 44 -17.97 -4.90 -5.06
C PRO A 44 -17.02 -4.24 -6.06
N GLU A 45 -17.42 -4.16 -7.32
CA GLU A 45 -16.64 -3.55 -8.40
C GLU A 45 -17.11 -2.11 -8.66
N VAL A 46 -16.18 -1.21 -8.99
CA VAL A 46 -16.49 0.20 -9.29
C VAL A 46 -15.64 0.78 -10.41
N ILE A 47 -16.26 1.64 -11.22
CA ILE A 47 -15.59 2.58 -12.12
C ILE A 47 -15.74 3.99 -11.55
N LEU A 48 -14.62 4.73 -11.48
CA LEU A 48 -14.58 6.09 -10.93
C LEU A 48 -14.40 7.11 -12.06
N ASP A 49 -15.45 7.87 -12.37
CA ASP A 49 -15.49 8.96 -13.35
C ASP A 49 -15.32 10.30 -12.61
N ASN A 50 -14.26 11.07 -12.91
CA ASN A 50 -14.03 12.35 -12.22
C ASN A 50 -13.18 13.35 -13.03
N ASP A 51 -13.23 14.63 -12.65
CA ASP A 51 -12.40 15.71 -13.20
C ASP A 51 -11.04 15.84 -12.47
N TRP A 52 -10.47 14.69 -12.09
CA TRP A 52 -9.29 14.46 -11.27
C TRP A 52 -8.30 15.63 -11.11
N ARG A 53 -8.06 15.98 -9.84
CA ARG A 53 -7.09 16.98 -9.36
C ARG A 53 -6.04 16.34 -8.45
N THR A 54 -5.00 17.08 -8.07
CA THR A 54 -3.93 16.67 -7.14
C THR A 54 -4.40 16.01 -5.83
N THR A 55 -5.60 16.32 -5.31
CA THR A 55 -6.16 15.69 -4.09
C THR A 55 -7.17 14.55 -4.36
N GLY A 56 -7.54 14.32 -5.63
CA GLY A 56 -8.66 13.43 -6.00
C GLY A 56 -8.43 11.96 -5.63
N PHE A 57 -7.19 11.58 -5.35
CA PHE A 57 -6.79 10.23 -4.93
C PHE A 57 -7.56 9.69 -3.72
N ILE A 58 -8.06 10.57 -2.84
CA ILE A 58 -8.84 10.17 -1.66
C ILE A 58 -10.06 9.32 -2.08
N THR A 59 -10.67 9.61 -3.23
CA THR A 59 -11.84 8.86 -3.74
C THR A 59 -11.52 7.39 -4.05
N TYR A 60 -10.43 7.10 -4.77
CA TYR A 60 -10.03 5.72 -5.04
C TYR A 60 -9.44 5.02 -3.81
N LEU A 61 -8.75 5.76 -2.92
CA LEU A 61 -8.27 5.19 -1.66
C LEU A 61 -9.42 4.77 -0.73
N LEU A 62 -10.53 5.51 -0.69
CA LEU A 62 -11.74 5.13 0.05
C LEU A 62 -12.30 3.79 -0.45
N ALA A 63 -12.41 3.62 -1.77
CA ALA A 63 -12.86 2.36 -2.37
C ALA A 63 -11.92 1.18 -2.06
N LEU A 64 -10.60 1.39 -2.19
CA LEU A 64 -9.59 0.35 -1.94
C LEU A 64 -9.54 -0.08 -0.46
N ASP A 65 -9.68 0.84 0.50
CA ASP A 65 -9.74 0.51 1.94
C ASP A 65 -11.05 -0.15 2.36
N ALA A 66 -12.17 0.27 1.76
CA ALA A 66 -13.45 -0.43 1.88
C ALA A 66 -13.41 -1.85 1.30
N GLY A 67 -12.36 -2.21 0.57
CA GLY A 67 -12.16 -3.53 -0.02
C GLY A 67 -12.83 -3.72 -1.39
N TRP A 68 -13.30 -2.65 -2.02
CA TRP A 68 -13.89 -2.67 -3.37
C TRP A 68 -12.79 -2.83 -4.42
N GLU A 69 -13.15 -3.30 -5.62
CA GLU A 69 -12.26 -3.39 -6.78
C GLU A 69 -12.47 -2.19 -7.71
N VAL A 70 -11.44 -1.34 -7.83
CA VAL A 70 -11.45 -0.22 -8.77
C VAL A 70 -11.03 -0.74 -10.13
N LEU A 71 -12.01 -1.01 -11.01
CA LEU A 71 -11.78 -1.56 -12.34
C LEU A 71 -11.02 -0.60 -13.27
N GLY A 72 -11.11 0.70 -13.01
CA GLY A 72 -10.41 1.75 -13.71
C GLY A 72 -10.87 3.14 -13.30
N LEU A 73 -10.00 4.12 -13.56
CA LEU A 73 -10.34 5.55 -13.47
C LEU A 73 -10.70 6.06 -14.87
N VAL A 74 -11.75 6.87 -14.96
CA VAL A 74 -12.09 7.62 -16.17
C VAL A 74 -11.96 9.10 -15.85
N SER A 75 -11.30 9.85 -16.74
CA SER A 75 -11.25 11.31 -16.62
C SER A 75 -12.39 11.97 -17.38
N ASP A 76 -13.09 12.92 -16.75
CA ASP A 76 -14.11 13.73 -17.39
C ASP A 76 -13.69 15.21 -17.52
N THR A 77 -14.59 16.03 -18.06
CA THR A 77 -14.39 17.45 -18.33
C THR A 77 -15.36 18.27 -17.47
N SER A 78 -14.88 18.88 -16.37
CA SER A 78 -15.65 19.81 -15.54
C SER A 78 -14.81 21.00 -15.05
N ASP A 79 -14.05 20.90 -13.94
CA ASP A 79 -13.12 21.97 -13.52
C ASP A 79 -11.89 22.09 -14.44
N SER A 80 -11.50 20.99 -15.09
CA SER A 80 -10.53 21.01 -16.18
C SER A 80 -10.87 20.00 -17.28
N TRP A 81 -10.09 20.03 -18.36
CA TRP A 81 -10.30 19.19 -19.53
C TRP A 81 -9.85 17.75 -19.27
N ALA A 82 -10.58 16.77 -19.81
CA ALA A 82 -10.37 15.33 -19.57
C ALA A 82 -8.92 14.84 -19.80
N LEU A 83 -8.14 15.46 -20.69
CA LEU A 83 -6.72 15.17 -20.83
C LEU A 83 -5.92 15.49 -19.56
N THR A 84 -6.04 16.71 -19.03
CA THR A 84 -5.28 17.17 -17.87
C THR A 84 -5.73 16.44 -16.61
N CYS A 85 -7.03 16.21 -16.44
CA CYS A 85 -7.57 15.38 -15.37
C CYS A 85 -7.01 13.95 -15.46
N GLY A 86 -6.97 13.36 -16.66
CA GLY A 86 -6.39 12.03 -16.88
C GLY A 86 -4.89 11.95 -16.52
N LEU A 87 -4.14 13.03 -16.69
CA LEU A 87 -2.73 13.09 -16.27
C LEU A 87 -2.58 13.23 -14.75
N HIS A 88 -3.46 13.96 -14.05
CA HIS A 88 -3.54 13.96 -12.59
C HIS A 88 -3.90 12.55 -12.04
N ALA A 89 -4.83 11.84 -12.68
CA ALA A 89 -5.18 10.46 -12.32
C ALA A 89 -3.97 9.50 -12.45
N LEU A 90 -3.23 9.56 -13.57
CA LEU A 90 -2.01 8.77 -13.76
C LEU A 90 -0.92 9.12 -12.72
N ALA A 91 -0.69 10.41 -12.48
CA ALA A 91 0.35 10.87 -11.56
C ALA A 91 0.05 10.53 -10.10
N THR A 92 -1.20 10.69 -9.66
CA THR A 92 -1.62 10.31 -8.30
C THR A 92 -1.53 8.80 -8.08
N LEU A 93 -1.82 7.97 -9.10
CA LEU A 93 -1.60 6.52 -9.02
C LEU A 93 -0.12 6.16 -8.93
N GLU A 94 0.77 6.81 -9.70
CA GLU A 94 2.23 6.63 -9.60
C GLU A 94 2.76 6.98 -8.20
N VAL A 95 2.26 8.05 -7.58
CA VAL A 95 2.63 8.48 -6.21
C VAL A 95 2.32 7.42 -5.14
N GLY A 96 1.35 6.53 -5.38
CA GLY A 96 1.01 5.42 -4.48
C GLY A 96 1.44 4.02 -4.93
N ASP A 97 2.20 3.89 -6.03
CA ASP A 97 2.48 2.60 -6.71
C ASP A 97 1.21 1.81 -7.09
N LEU A 98 0.13 2.53 -7.44
CA LEU A 98 -1.19 1.99 -7.82
C LEU A 98 -1.41 1.97 -9.34
N SER A 99 -0.35 2.14 -10.13
CA SER A 99 -0.34 2.15 -11.61
C SER A 99 -0.85 0.87 -12.30
N CYS A 100 -1.28 -0.14 -11.52
CA CYS A 100 -2.01 -1.30 -12.00
C CYS A 100 -3.51 -1.01 -12.27
N ILE A 101 -4.05 0.08 -11.72
CA ILE A 101 -5.41 0.55 -12.01
C ILE A 101 -5.36 1.30 -13.37
N PRO A 102 -6.13 0.88 -14.38
CA PRO A 102 -6.08 1.52 -15.69
C PRO A 102 -6.77 2.89 -15.68
N VAL A 103 -6.17 3.88 -16.36
CA VAL A 103 -6.79 5.20 -16.59
C VAL A 103 -7.23 5.32 -18.05
N HIS A 104 -8.46 5.77 -18.27
CA HIS A 104 -9.05 6.02 -19.60
C HIS A 104 -9.43 7.49 -19.77
N ARG A 105 -9.07 8.10 -20.90
CA ARG A 105 -9.48 9.48 -21.24
C ARG A 105 -10.95 9.48 -21.64
N GLY A 106 -11.76 10.30 -20.98
CA GLY A 106 -13.14 10.58 -21.38
C GLY A 106 -13.24 11.67 -22.45
N ALA A 107 -14.43 12.26 -22.59
CA ALA A 107 -14.72 13.26 -23.60
C ALA A 107 -14.20 14.66 -23.23
N ASP A 108 -13.52 15.31 -24.17
CA ASP A 108 -13.06 16.70 -24.03
C ASP A 108 -14.20 17.74 -24.10
N TYR A 109 -15.40 17.35 -24.57
CA TYR A 109 -16.53 18.27 -24.73
C TYR A 109 -17.87 17.62 -24.33
N PRO A 110 -18.74 18.35 -23.61
CA PRO A 110 -20.16 18.02 -23.37
C PRO A 110 -20.95 17.62 -24.63
N ILE A 111 -22.10 16.96 -24.44
CA ILE A 111 -22.96 16.47 -25.53
C ILE A 111 -23.32 17.59 -26.54
N LEU A 112 -23.75 18.78 -26.08
CA LEU A 112 -23.96 19.95 -26.94
C LEU A 112 -23.15 21.20 -26.53
N ARG A 113 -22.90 21.42 -25.23
CA ARG A 113 -22.36 22.69 -24.72
C ARG A 113 -20.90 22.93 -25.14
N ARG A 114 -20.60 24.16 -25.57
CA ARG A 114 -19.28 24.67 -26.00
C ARG A 114 -18.99 26.03 -25.34
N PRO A 115 -17.72 26.48 -25.23
CA PRO A 115 -17.37 27.72 -24.52
C PRO A 115 -18.17 28.95 -24.98
N GLU A 116 -18.41 29.09 -26.28
CA GLU A 116 -19.16 30.20 -26.87
C GLU A 116 -20.64 30.15 -26.47
N THR A 117 -21.22 28.95 -26.41
CA THR A 117 -22.62 28.75 -25.99
C THR A 117 -22.79 28.95 -24.48
N PHE A 118 -21.77 28.67 -23.68
CA PHE A 118 -21.75 28.96 -22.25
C PHE A 118 -21.63 30.48 -22.02
N GLN A 119 -20.77 31.19 -22.74
CA GLN A 119 -20.69 32.66 -22.70
C GLN A 119 -22.02 33.31 -23.12
N VAL A 120 -22.70 32.80 -24.15
CA VAL A 120 -24.05 33.25 -24.52
C VAL A 120 -25.07 32.98 -23.41
N TRP A 121 -24.96 31.83 -22.72
CA TRP A 121 -25.80 31.53 -21.55
C TRP A 121 -25.55 32.54 -20.40
N GLU A 122 -24.30 32.87 -20.09
CA GLU A 122 -23.98 33.87 -19.05
C GLU A 122 -24.45 35.29 -19.42
N ILE A 123 -24.37 35.68 -20.70
CA ILE A 123 -24.92 36.96 -21.19
C ILE A 123 -26.45 37.04 -20.98
N LEU A 124 -27.16 35.90 -21.03
CA LEU A 124 -28.61 35.82 -20.88
C LEU A 124 -29.08 35.60 -19.43
N HIS A 125 -28.26 34.97 -18.59
CA HIS A 125 -28.67 34.48 -17.26
C HIS A 125 -27.81 34.97 -16.09
N GLY A 126 -26.69 35.64 -16.37
CA GLY A 126 -25.70 36.08 -15.39
C GLY A 126 -24.50 35.12 -15.28
N ASN A 127 -23.38 35.65 -14.80
CA ASN A 127 -22.13 34.89 -14.69
C ASN A 127 -22.17 33.91 -13.51
N LEU A 128 -21.63 32.70 -13.69
CA LEU A 128 -21.42 31.78 -12.57
C LEU A 128 -20.20 32.18 -11.72
N PRO A 129 -20.21 31.89 -10.40
CA PRO A 129 -19.04 32.12 -9.55
C PRO A 129 -17.79 31.31 -9.97
N ARG A 130 -18.04 30.10 -10.48
CA ARG A 130 -17.11 29.09 -11.02
C ARG A 130 -17.63 28.64 -12.38
N GLN A 131 -16.75 28.58 -13.38
CA GLN A 131 -17.11 28.32 -14.78
C GLN A 131 -16.44 27.05 -15.34
N GLY A 132 -15.61 26.37 -14.54
CA GLY A 132 -14.84 25.19 -14.95
C GLY A 132 -14.05 25.43 -16.23
N VAL A 133 -14.03 24.45 -17.13
CA VAL A 133 -13.43 24.56 -18.48
C VAL A 133 -14.00 25.65 -19.38
N PHE A 134 -15.16 26.23 -19.05
CA PHE A 134 -15.73 27.35 -19.80
C PHE A 134 -15.33 28.73 -19.25
N ALA A 135 -14.45 28.77 -18.25
CA ALA A 135 -13.73 29.98 -17.88
C ALA A 135 -12.91 30.54 -19.06
N VAL A 136 -12.71 31.86 -19.06
CA VAL A 136 -11.78 32.52 -19.99
C VAL A 136 -10.34 32.14 -19.61
N GLU A 137 -9.57 31.63 -20.58
CA GLU A 137 -8.19 31.18 -20.38
C GLU A 137 -7.32 32.24 -19.69
N ASN A 138 -6.79 31.90 -18.51
CA ASN A 138 -6.00 32.83 -17.72
C ASN A 138 -4.49 32.53 -17.81
N SER A 139 -3.84 33.13 -18.80
CA SER A 139 -2.39 33.05 -19.01
C SER A 139 -1.54 33.49 -17.80
N THR A 140 -2.09 34.29 -16.88
CA THR A 140 -1.40 34.67 -15.64
C THR A 140 -1.25 33.49 -14.68
N ARG A 141 -2.20 32.54 -14.68
CA ARG A 141 -2.09 31.30 -13.87
C ARG A 141 -0.97 30.39 -14.41
N GLU A 142 -0.83 30.31 -15.73
CA GLU A 142 0.21 29.55 -16.42
C GLU A 142 1.62 30.12 -16.16
N VAL A 143 1.79 31.44 -16.18
CA VAL A 143 3.04 32.10 -15.76
C VAL A 143 3.40 31.81 -14.29
N LEU A 144 2.42 31.49 -13.45
CA LEU A 144 2.59 31.04 -12.06
C LEU A 144 2.68 29.50 -11.94
N GLY A 145 2.84 28.78 -13.05
CA GLY A 145 2.96 27.31 -13.09
C GLY A 145 1.68 26.58 -12.66
N ASN A 146 0.50 27.17 -12.89
CA ASN A 146 -0.80 26.56 -12.63
C ASN A 146 -1.57 26.37 -13.93
N ASN A 147 -2.54 25.46 -13.93
CA ASN A 147 -3.46 25.26 -15.06
C ASN A 147 -4.18 26.59 -15.39
N PRO A 148 -4.18 27.06 -16.64
CA PRO A 148 -4.85 28.32 -17.01
C PRO A 148 -6.38 28.22 -16.85
N THR A 149 -6.94 27.03 -17.08
CA THR A 149 -8.36 26.67 -17.20
C THR A 149 -9.12 27.48 -18.26
N GLY A 150 -9.76 26.79 -19.21
CA GLY A 150 -10.27 27.38 -20.46
C GLY A 150 -9.41 27.00 -21.66
N GLY A 151 -9.73 27.56 -22.83
CA GLY A 151 -8.89 27.44 -24.03
C GLY A 151 -8.92 26.06 -24.72
N ASP A 152 -7.76 25.58 -25.13
CA ASP A 152 -7.57 24.31 -25.86
C ASP A 152 -7.53 23.09 -24.90
N PRO A 153 -8.38 22.06 -25.09
CA PRO A 153 -8.37 20.85 -24.27
C PRO A 153 -7.07 20.02 -24.34
N ASN A 154 -6.19 20.31 -25.31
CA ASN A 154 -4.90 19.65 -25.46
C ASN A 154 -3.73 20.45 -24.85
N ARG A 155 -3.99 21.62 -24.26
CA ARG A 155 -2.97 22.47 -23.64
C ARG A 155 -2.55 21.93 -22.27
N ILE A 156 -1.36 21.35 -22.20
CA ILE A 156 -0.78 20.81 -20.97
C ILE A 156 0.26 21.79 -20.39
N VAL A 157 0.04 22.24 -19.16
CA VAL A 157 1.05 22.96 -18.34
C VAL A 157 1.66 21.95 -17.38
N ARG A 158 2.91 21.54 -17.60
CA ARG A 158 3.54 20.42 -16.87
C ARG A 158 3.71 20.74 -15.38
N GLU A 159 3.99 22.00 -15.08
CA GLU A 159 4.23 22.56 -13.76
C GLU A 159 2.97 22.52 -12.90
N ALA A 160 1.79 22.45 -13.51
CA ALA A 160 0.50 22.37 -12.82
C ALA A 160 0.21 20.98 -12.24
N ILE A 161 0.88 19.93 -12.73
CA ILE A 161 0.80 18.57 -12.18
C ILE A 161 1.79 18.50 -11.02
N ARG A 162 1.32 18.91 -9.84
CA ARG A 162 2.13 19.07 -8.61
C ARG A 162 2.65 17.74 -8.06
N GLU A 163 1.98 16.66 -8.42
CA GLU A 163 2.33 15.26 -8.18
C GLU A 163 3.64 14.82 -8.84
N GLY A 164 4.12 15.58 -9.83
CA GLY A 164 5.10 15.14 -10.81
C GLY A 164 4.41 14.68 -12.10
N TYR A 165 5.07 14.90 -13.24
CA TYR A 165 4.49 14.52 -14.53
C TYR A 165 4.51 12.99 -14.70
N PRO A 166 3.40 12.33 -15.09
CA PRO A 166 3.32 10.89 -15.13
C PRO A 166 4.25 10.27 -16.20
N ASN A 167 4.84 9.14 -15.85
CA ASN A 167 5.62 8.27 -16.74
C ASN A 167 4.76 7.18 -17.37
N THR A 168 3.63 6.87 -16.73
CA THR A 168 2.59 5.95 -17.19
C THR A 168 1.69 6.61 -18.24
N THR A 169 0.88 5.80 -18.92
CA THR A 169 0.03 6.21 -20.03
C THR A 169 -1.39 5.64 -19.88
N PHE A 170 -2.36 6.30 -20.51
CA PHE A 170 -3.73 5.78 -20.64
C PHE A 170 -3.73 4.33 -21.17
N ALA A 171 -4.62 3.50 -20.63
CA ALA A 171 -4.54 2.04 -20.76
C ALA A 171 -4.97 1.47 -22.12
N SER A 172 -5.58 2.29 -23.00
CA SER A 172 -6.16 1.82 -24.26
C SER A 172 -6.42 2.95 -25.26
N GLU A 173 -6.59 2.61 -26.54
CA GLU A 173 -7.11 3.52 -27.57
C GLU A 173 -8.64 3.73 -27.49
N ILE A 174 -9.39 2.91 -26.74
CA ILE A 174 -10.84 3.12 -26.52
C ILE A 174 -11.08 4.25 -25.51
N SER A 175 -12.17 4.99 -25.71
CA SER A 175 -12.60 6.08 -24.82
C SER A 175 -13.11 5.56 -23.47
N GLY A 176 -13.13 6.44 -22.45
CA GLY A 176 -13.72 6.13 -21.15
C GLY A 176 -15.15 5.61 -21.20
N ALA A 177 -15.99 6.17 -22.08
CA ALA A 177 -17.37 5.71 -22.28
C ALA A 177 -17.45 4.31 -22.90
N GLU A 178 -16.54 3.95 -23.80
CA GLU A 178 -16.45 2.59 -24.36
C GLU A 178 -15.91 1.59 -23.34
N PHE A 179 -14.93 1.99 -22.52
CA PHE A 179 -14.43 1.19 -21.40
C PHE A 179 -15.55 0.88 -20.39
N MET A 180 -16.31 1.90 -19.96
CA MET A 180 -17.50 1.73 -19.11
C MET A 180 -18.46 0.70 -19.70
N VAL A 181 -18.83 0.86 -20.98
CA VAL A 181 -19.74 -0.06 -21.67
C VAL A 181 -19.16 -1.48 -21.75
N GLN A 182 -17.85 -1.65 -21.97
CA GLN A 182 -17.22 -2.98 -22.02
C GLN A 182 -17.29 -3.70 -20.67
N GLN A 183 -17.00 -3.03 -19.55
CA GLN A 183 -17.08 -3.67 -18.24
C GLN A 183 -18.55 -3.94 -17.84
N VAL A 184 -19.45 -2.97 -17.99
CA VAL A 184 -20.87 -3.11 -17.63
C VAL A 184 -21.61 -4.15 -18.51
N ARG A 185 -21.17 -4.39 -19.75
CA ARG A 185 -21.63 -5.53 -20.57
C ARG A 185 -21.07 -6.88 -20.10
N LYS A 186 -19.88 -6.89 -19.49
CA LYS A 186 -19.18 -8.09 -19.03
C LYS A 186 -19.69 -8.59 -17.67
N TYR A 187 -20.08 -7.66 -16.79
CA TYR A 187 -20.57 -7.92 -15.43
C TYR A 187 -21.92 -7.21 -15.15
N PRO A 188 -23.00 -7.59 -15.86
CA PRO A 188 -24.28 -6.88 -15.80
C PRO A 188 -24.96 -7.05 -14.43
N GLY A 189 -25.15 -5.94 -13.72
CA GLY A 189 -25.74 -5.85 -12.39
C GLY A 189 -24.74 -5.81 -11.24
N GLU A 190 -23.43 -5.93 -11.51
CA GLU A 190 -22.39 -6.05 -10.48
C GLU A 190 -21.59 -4.75 -10.26
N ILE A 191 -21.34 -3.98 -11.32
CA ILE A 191 -20.51 -2.77 -11.30
C ILE A 191 -21.30 -1.54 -10.83
N SER A 192 -20.85 -0.91 -9.75
CA SER A 192 -21.25 0.45 -9.37
C SER A 192 -20.52 1.49 -10.23
N ILE A 193 -21.19 2.60 -10.56
CA ILE A 193 -20.57 3.75 -11.23
C ILE A 193 -20.57 4.92 -10.27
N TYR A 194 -19.41 5.55 -10.11
CA TYR A 194 -19.23 6.82 -9.40
C TYR A 194 -18.93 7.91 -10.41
N SER A 195 -19.56 9.08 -10.29
CA SER A 195 -19.28 10.26 -11.10
C SER A 195 -19.21 11.51 -10.23
N ALA A 196 -18.12 12.28 -10.33
CA ALA A 196 -17.94 13.51 -9.57
C ALA A 196 -17.47 14.73 -10.37
N GLY A 197 -17.31 14.61 -11.69
CA GLY A 197 -17.34 15.72 -12.63
C GLY A 197 -18.60 15.70 -13.49
N ALA A 198 -18.49 16.09 -14.77
CA ALA A 198 -19.64 16.23 -15.67
C ALA A 198 -20.04 14.87 -16.29
N LEU A 199 -21.35 14.58 -16.25
CA LEU A 199 -21.98 13.31 -16.70
C LEU A 199 -21.84 12.97 -18.21
N THR A 200 -20.98 13.68 -18.95
CA THR A 200 -20.69 13.51 -20.39
C THR A 200 -20.30 12.06 -20.74
N ASN A 201 -19.40 11.45 -19.97
CA ASN A 201 -18.91 10.09 -20.24
C ASN A 201 -20.03 9.05 -20.09
N ILE A 202 -20.83 9.17 -19.04
CA ILE A 202 -21.98 8.29 -18.76
C ILE A 202 -23.10 8.53 -19.79
N ALA A 203 -23.34 9.77 -20.20
CA ALA A 203 -24.27 10.13 -21.26
C ALA A 203 -23.86 9.50 -22.61
N LEU A 204 -22.57 9.47 -22.93
CA LEU A 204 -22.04 8.77 -24.10
C LEU A 204 -22.17 7.25 -23.97
N ALA A 205 -21.87 6.67 -22.80
CA ALA A 205 -22.04 5.24 -22.53
C ALA A 205 -23.51 4.78 -22.76
N VAL A 206 -24.49 5.55 -22.29
CA VAL A 206 -25.93 5.33 -22.54
C VAL A 206 -26.31 5.41 -24.03
N ARG A 207 -25.57 6.16 -24.86
CA ARG A 207 -25.77 6.16 -26.34
C ARG A 207 -25.08 4.98 -27.04
N ILE A 208 -23.95 4.51 -26.52
CA ILE A 208 -23.16 3.40 -27.07
C ILE A 208 -23.82 2.05 -26.72
N ASP A 209 -24.47 1.94 -25.56
CA ASP A 209 -25.36 0.82 -25.22
C ASP A 209 -26.66 1.30 -24.54
N PRO A 210 -27.82 1.15 -25.20
CA PRO A 210 -29.13 1.39 -24.59
C PRO A 210 -29.43 0.54 -23.34
N ASN A 211 -28.68 -0.53 -23.06
CA ASN A 211 -28.81 -1.33 -21.84
C ASN A 211 -27.79 -0.93 -20.74
N PHE A 212 -26.92 0.04 -20.98
CA PHE A 212 -25.83 0.41 -20.05
C PHE A 212 -26.36 0.75 -18.65
N ALA A 213 -27.36 1.63 -18.58
CA ALA A 213 -27.90 2.10 -17.31
C ALA A 213 -28.59 0.97 -16.53
N LYS A 214 -29.42 0.17 -17.20
CA LYS A 214 -30.04 -1.04 -16.66
C LYS A 214 -29.05 -2.10 -16.16
N ASN A 215 -27.90 -2.23 -16.83
CA ASN A 215 -26.88 -3.21 -16.51
C ASN A 215 -25.86 -2.69 -15.47
N ALA A 216 -25.88 -1.41 -15.12
CA ALA A 216 -25.14 -0.90 -13.97
C ALA A 216 -25.85 -1.30 -12.67
N LYS A 217 -25.07 -1.63 -11.63
CA LYS A 217 -25.58 -1.93 -10.29
C LYS A 217 -26.23 -0.70 -9.65
N GLU A 218 -25.57 0.45 -9.79
CA GLU A 218 -26.01 1.76 -9.32
C GLU A 218 -25.17 2.89 -9.93
N LEU A 219 -25.67 4.12 -9.83
CA LEU A 219 -24.95 5.35 -10.14
C LEU A 219 -24.91 6.28 -8.92
N VAL A 220 -23.73 6.65 -8.46
CA VAL A 220 -23.50 7.65 -7.39
C VAL A 220 -22.97 8.93 -8.03
N ILE A 221 -23.61 10.06 -7.72
CA ILE A 221 -23.33 11.38 -8.33
C ILE A 221 -22.95 12.39 -7.25
N MET A 222 -21.78 13.02 -7.38
CA MET A 222 -21.45 14.25 -6.65
C MET A 222 -22.04 15.46 -7.39
N GLY A 223 -22.87 16.23 -6.69
CA GLY A 223 -23.65 17.34 -7.26
C GLY A 223 -25.16 17.13 -7.12
N GLY A 224 -25.94 17.82 -7.95
CA GLY A 224 -27.40 17.88 -7.89
C GLY A 224 -27.92 18.73 -6.72
N TYR A 225 -27.32 19.88 -6.42
CA TYR A 225 -27.76 20.74 -5.31
C TYR A 225 -29.24 21.15 -5.39
N ILE A 226 -29.95 21.13 -4.25
CA ILE A 226 -31.35 21.54 -4.10
C ILE A 226 -31.49 22.67 -3.06
N ASP A 227 -32.50 23.52 -3.21
CA ASP A 227 -32.81 24.66 -2.31
C ASP A 227 -31.69 25.73 -2.14
N GLY A 228 -30.59 25.60 -2.88
CA GLY A 228 -29.47 26.56 -2.84
C GLY A 228 -29.79 27.96 -3.37
N ASN A 229 -30.90 28.14 -4.11
CA ASN A 229 -31.25 29.37 -4.83
C ASN A 229 -31.23 30.66 -3.99
N LEU A 230 -31.67 30.58 -2.72
CA LEU A 230 -31.65 31.74 -1.82
C LEU A 230 -30.21 32.12 -1.47
N LEU A 231 -29.37 31.14 -1.15
CA LEU A 231 -27.95 31.34 -0.82
C LEU A 231 -27.11 31.76 -2.04
N GLN A 232 -27.45 31.27 -3.23
CA GLN A 232 -26.90 31.78 -4.50
C GLN A 232 -27.21 33.28 -4.69
N SER A 233 -28.43 33.69 -4.37
CA SER A 233 -28.93 35.06 -4.64
C SER A 233 -28.57 36.09 -3.57
N THR A 234 -28.40 35.67 -2.30
CA THR A 234 -28.18 36.58 -1.17
C THR A 234 -26.90 36.31 -0.37
N GLY A 235 -26.16 35.26 -0.70
CA GLY A 235 -24.89 34.91 -0.05
C GLY A 235 -23.69 35.73 -0.54
N SER A 236 -22.51 35.43 0.01
CA SER A 236 -21.24 35.90 -0.56
C SER A 236 -20.94 35.15 -1.87
N LYS A 237 -20.01 35.65 -2.71
CA LYS A 237 -19.59 34.92 -3.93
C LYS A 237 -19.18 33.47 -3.62
N ARG A 238 -18.55 33.20 -2.48
CA ARG A 238 -18.15 31.85 -2.02
C ARG A 238 -19.35 30.96 -1.62
N LEU A 239 -20.40 31.54 -1.03
CA LEU A 239 -21.64 30.80 -0.76
C LEU A 239 -22.41 30.52 -2.05
N ALA A 240 -22.44 31.48 -2.99
CA ALA A 240 -23.02 31.24 -4.31
C ALA A 240 -22.25 30.17 -5.09
N ASP A 241 -20.92 30.18 -5.02
CA ASP A 241 -20.01 29.16 -5.58
C ASP A 241 -20.35 27.76 -5.03
N PHE A 242 -20.33 27.58 -3.71
CA PHE A 242 -20.59 26.29 -3.06
C PHE A 242 -22.02 25.79 -3.25
N GLN A 243 -22.97 26.65 -3.62
CA GLN A 243 -24.37 26.29 -3.89
C GLN A 243 -24.68 26.24 -5.40
N SER A 244 -23.69 26.44 -6.27
CA SER A 244 -23.84 26.35 -7.74
C SER A 244 -23.54 24.94 -8.22
N GLU A 245 -24.43 24.40 -9.06
CA GLU A 245 -24.31 23.05 -9.60
C GLU A 245 -23.45 23.03 -10.86
N ILE A 246 -22.12 23.01 -10.71
CA ILE A 246 -21.23 23.07 -11.87
C ILE A 246 -21.28 21.82 -12.76
N ASN A 247 -21.27 20.62 -12.19
CA ASN A 247 -21.15 19.37 -12.95
C ASN A 247 -22.31 19.15 -13.92
N LEU A 248 -23.54 19.39 -13.48
CA LEU A 248 -24.73 19.33 -14.34
C LEU A 248 -24.91 20.59 -15.23
N MET A 249 -24.21 21.70 -14.94
CA MET A 249 -24.23 22.91 -15.80
C MET A 249 -23.12 22.93 -16.87
N ILE A 250 -22.08 22.11 -16.75
CA ILE A 250 -21.12 21.84 -17.82
C ILE A 250 -21.76 20.98 -18.92
N ASP A 251 -22.53 19.94 -18.58
CA ASP A 251 -23.32 19.16 -19.56
C ASP A 251 -24.78 18.90 -19.11
N PRO A 252 -25.69 19.89 -19.23
CA PRO A 252 -27.10 19.71 -18.86
C PRO A 252 -27.82 18.76 -19.82
N GLU A 253 -27.37 18.63 -21.07
CA GLU A 253 -27.90 17.64 -22.02
C GLU A 253 -27.47 16.22 -21.64
N GLY A 254 -26.21 16.03 -21.24
CA GLY A 254 -25.69 14.78 -20.70
C GLY A 254 -26.41 14.38 -19.40
N GLY A 255 -26.53 15.31 -18.46
CA GLY A 255 -27.30 15.11 -17.22
C GLY A 255 -28.77 14.74 -17.48
N LYS A 256 -29.42 15.41 -18.44
CA LYS A 256 -30.79 15.06 -18.87
C LYS A 256 -30.87 13.64 -19.41
N MET A 257 -29.89 13.21 -20.21
CA MET A 257 -29.85 11.85 -20.74
C MET A 257 -29.64 10.80 -19.65
N VAL A 258 -28.69 11.02 -18.74
CA VAL A 258 -28.38 10.10 -17.63
C VAL A 258 -29.55 9.97 -16.66
N LEU A 259 -30.16 11.09 -16.24
CA LEU A 259 -31.34 11.09 -15.36
C LEU A 259 -32.63 10.67 -16.09
N SER A 260 -32.60 10.45 -17.41
CA SER A 260 -33.68 9.81 -18.17
C SER A 260 -33.39 8.34 -18.53
N ALA A 261 -32.24 7.79 -18.14
CA ALA A 261 -31.84 6.42 -18.42
C ALA A 261 -32.38 5.44 -17.35
N ASP A 262 -32.45 4.15 -17.66
CA ASP A 262 -33.07 3.13 -16.81
C ASP A 262 -32.14 2.53 -15.75
N PHE A 263 -31.40 3.39 -15.05
CA PHE A 263 -30.61 2.99 -13.87
C PHE A 263 -31.51 2.40 -12.78
N SER A 264 -31.08 1.26 -12.25
CA SER A 264 -31.72 0.51 -11.17
C SER A 264 -31.71 1.26 -9.83
N ASN A 265 -30.63 1.99 -9.56
CA ASN A 265 -30.42 2.79 -8.35
C ASN A 265 -29.60 4.05 -8.72
N ILE A 266 -30.04 5.22 -8.28
CA ILE A 266 -29.27 6.48 -8.37
C ILE A 266 -29.19 7.09 -6.97
N THR A 267 -27.98 7.52 -6.58
CA THR A 267 -27.72 8.22 -5.32
C THR A 267 -27.06 9.57 -5.62
N ILE A 268 -27.68 10.65 -5.17
CA ILE A 268 -27.21 12.03 -5.40
C ILE A 268 -26.71 12.62 -4.07
N VAL A 269 -25.50 13.16 -4.07
CA VAL A 269 -24.77 13.62 -2.88
C VAL A 269 -24.38 15.10 -3.04
N GLY A 270 -25.37 15.96 -3.30
CA GLY A 270 -25.20 17.41 -3.43
C GLY A 270 -25.11 18.10 -2.08
N ASN A 271 -26.25 18.42 -1.48
CA ASN A 271 -26.30 19.24 -0.25
C ASN A 271 -25.47 18.69 0.92
N ALA A 272 -25.33 17.36 1.05
CA ALA A 272 -24.50 16.72 2.07
C ALA A 272 -22.99 16.97 1.85
N ALA A 273 -22.52 17.01 0.61
CA ALA A 273 -21.10 17.22 0.28
C ALA A 273 -20.59 18.61 0.72
N ASN A 274 -21.48 19.60 0.89
CA ASN A 274 -21.16 20.93 1.42
C ASN A 274 -20.91 20.99 2.95
N GLN A 275 -21.14 19.90 3.70
CA GLN A 275 -21.18 19.96 5.17
C GLN A 275 -19.81 19.86 5.85
N VAL A 276 -18.80 19.30 5.17
CA VAL A 276 -17.53 18.91 5.81
C VAL A 276 -16.35 19.65 5.19
N SER A 277 -16.03 20.83 5.73
CA SER A 277 -14.91 21.65 5.25
C SER A 277 -13.52 21.11 5.64
N ILE A 278 -12.59 21.24 4.69
CA ILE A 278 -11.14 21.15 4.89
C ILE A 278 -10.71 22.28 5.83
N THR A 279 -10.01 21.95 6.94
CA THR A 279 -9.45 22.92 7.88
C THR A 279 -7.93 22.78 7.95
N GLN A 280 -7.20 23.86 8.27
CA GLN A 280 -5.75 23.80 8.43
C GLN A 280 -5.37 22.79 9.52
N ASP A 281 -6.06 22.84 10.67
CA ASP A 281 -5.88 21.92 11.79
C ASP A 281 -5.97 20.44 11.37
N PHE A 282 -6.89 20.13 10.44
CA PHE A 282 -7.04 18.76 9.91
C PHE A 282 -5.91 18.43 8.92
N LEU A 283 -5.52 19.34 8.03
CA LEU A 283 -4.37 19.13 7.16
C LEU A 283 -3.08 18.94 7.95
N ASP A 284 -2.85 19.74 8.98
CA ASP A 284 -1.70 19.62 9.90
C ASP A 284 -1.75 18.28 10.65
N GLU A 285 -2.94 17.87 11.14
CA GLU A 285 -3.16 16.55 11.74
C GLU A 285 -2.85 15.40 10.75
N LEU A 286 -3.23 15.53 9.46
CA LEU A 286 -2.88 14.58 8.41
C LEU A 286 -1.37 14.60 8.10
N HIS A 287 -0.74 15.76 8.16
CA HIS A 287 0.68 15.97 7.83
C HIS A 287 1.64 15.71 9.02
N GLN A 288 1.12 15.31 10.19
CA GLN A 288 1.91 14.70 11.28
C GLN A 288 2.61 13.40 10.85
N VAL A 289 2.00 12.66 9.92
CA VAL A 289 2.57 11.45 9.32
C VAL A 289 2.98 11.79 7.89
N LYS A 290 4.23 11.52 7.53
CA LYS A 290 4.72 11.75 6.16
C LYS A 290 4.48 10.52 5.30
N THR A 291 3.56 10.63 4.36
CA THR A 291 3.34 9.69 3.26
C THR A 291 3.37 10.48 1.95
N PRO A 292 3.62 9.85 0.78
CA PRO A 292 3.58 10.56 -0.49
C PRO A 292 2.26 11.32 -0.71
N TYR A 293 1.15 10.77 -0.22
CA TYR A 293 -0.16 11.41 -0.26
C TYR A 293 -0.34 12.57 0.74
N THR A 294 0.20 12.52 1.97
CA THR A 294 0.09 13.65 2.92
C THR A 294 1.07 14.78 2.64
N GLU A 295 2.18 14.49 1.95
CA GLU A 295 3.10 15.50 1.40
C GLU A 295 2.48 16.25 0.20
N LEU A 296 1.57 15.62 -0.58
CA LEU A 296 0.75 16.32 -1.57
C LEU A 296 -0.45 17.06 -0.94
N LEU A 297 -1.15 16.41 0.00
CA LEU A 297 -2.42 16.92 0.49
C LEU A 297 -2.27 18.21 1.29
N HIS A 298 -1.19 18.35 2.06
CA HIS A 298 -0.95 19.52 2.91
C HIS A 298 -0.76 20.83 2.13
N PRO A 299 0.17 20.94 1.16
CA PRO A 299 0.37 22.19 0.40
C PRO A 299 -0.67 22.46 -0.70
N TYR A 300 -1.40 21.44 -1.18
CA TYR A 300 -2.27 21.57 -2.36
C TYR A 300 -3.78 21.45 -2.09
N SER A 301 -4.21 21.25 -0.84
CA SER A 301 -5.63 21.32 -0.46
C SER A 301 -6.15 22.77 -0.36
N SER A 302 -7.39 22.99 -0.80
CA SER A 302 -8.01 24.31 -0.78
C SER A 302 -8.76 24.59 0.53
N LEU A 303 -8.16 25.40 1.40
CA LEU A 303 -8.66 25.68 2.76
C LEU A 303 -10.12 26.19 2.79
N GLY A 304 -10.94 25.49 3.56
CA GLY A 304 -12.37 25.75 3.73
C GLY A 304 -13.21 25.47 2.48
N GLN A 305 -12.70 24.78 1.46
CA GLN A 305 -13.58 24.05 0.54
C GLN A 305 -14.11 22.80 1.26
N PRO A 306 -15.33 22.34 0.95
CA PRO A 306 -15.82 21.03 1.38
C PRO A 306 -15.05 19.88 0.75
N PHE A 307 -15.07 18.73 1.43
CA PHE A 307 -14.65 17.43 0.90
C PHE A 307 -15.73 16.87 -0.06
N TRP A 308 -15.92 17.51 -1.21
CA TRP A 308 -17.07 17.23 -2.09
C TRP A 308 -17.06 15.81 -2.67
N ASP A 309 -16.09 15.52 -3.54
CA ASP A 309 -15.84 14.22 -4.16
C ASP A 309 -15.73 13.15 -3.07
N GLU A 310 -14.96 13.45 -2.03
CA GLU A 310 -14.60 12.53 -0.98
C GLU A 310 -15.82 12.16 -0.11
N THR A 311 -16.80 13.07 0.05
CA THR A 311 -18.11 12.75 0.67
C THR A 311 -18.93 11.80 -0.19
N ALA A 312 -19.00 12.03 -1.50
CA ALA A 312 -19.75 11.17 -2.41
C ALA A 312 -19.14 9.75 -2.50
N ALA A 313 -17.80 9.66 -2.53
CA ALA A 313 -17.08 8.40 -2.51
C ALA A 313 -17.28 7.67 -1.17
N ALA A 314 -17.26 8.39 -0.04
CA ALA A 314 -17.54 7.79 1.26
C ALA A 314 -18.99 7.30 1.39
N VAL A 315 -19.98 8.05 0.89
CA VAL A 315 -21.39 7.63 0.84
C VAL A 315 -21.57 6.31 0.08
N MET A 316 -20.82 6.10 -1.00
CA MET A 316 -20.86 4.87 -1.79
C MET A 316 -20.33 3.65 -1.01
N VAL A 317 -19.25 3.81 -0.24
CA VAL A 317 -18.48 2.67 0.31
C VAL A 317 -18.59 2.47 1.83
N GLU A 318 -19.10 3.47 2.56
CA GLU A 318 -19.23 3.48 4.02
C GLU A 318 -20.68 3.78 4.45
N PRO A 319 -21.59 2.78 4.43
CA PRO A 319 -23.00 2.99 4.76
C PRO A 319 -23.26 3.58 6.16
N SER A 320 -22.30 3.51 7.07
CA SER A 320 -22.39 4.11 8.41
C SER A 320 -22.29 5.64 8.42
N ILE A 321 -21.87 6.27 7.31
CA ILE A 321 -21.74 7.73 7.19
C ILE A 321 -23.10 8.44 7.02
N LEU A 322 -24.13 7.74 6.55
CA LEU A 322 -25.42 8.34 6.22
C LEU A 322 -26.20 8.70 7.48
N ARG A 323 -26.44 10.00 7.69
CA ARG A 323 -27.27 10.50 8.81
C ARG A 323 -28.70 10.83 8.38
N ASN A 324 -28.88 11.39 7.19
CA ASN A 324 -30.21 11.72 6.66
C ASN A 324 -30.24 11.58 5.12
N SER A 325 -31.29 10.96 4.60
CA SER A 325 -31.54 10.84 3.17
C SER A 325 -33.04 10.72 2.89
N THR A 326 -33.45 11.03 1.67
CA THR A 326 -34.84 10.98 1.22
C THR A 326 -34.92 10.43 -0.21
N ARG A 327 -36.13 10.16 -0.71
CA ARG A 327 -36.36 9.83 -2.12
C ARG A 327 -37.31 10.82 -2.76
N PHE A 328 -36.99 11.23 -3.97
CA PHE A 328 -37.91 12.00 -4.81
C PHE A 328 -37.63 11.78 -6.30
N PHE A 329 -38.60 12.19 -7.10
CA PHE A 329 -38.53 12.15 -8.55
C PHE A 329 -37.84 13.40 -9.09
N VAL A 330 -36.79 13.20 -9.89
CA VAL A 330 -35.97 14.26 -10.50
C VAL A 330 -36.21 14.30 -12.01
N ASP A 331 -36.10 15.50 -12.58
CA ASP A 331 -35.91 15.71 -14.01
C ASP A 331 -35.14 17.03 -14.26
N ILE A 332 -34.36 17.10 -15.34
CA ILE A 332 -33.75 18.33 -15.84
C ILE A 332 -34.70 18.97 -16.87
N LEU A 333 -34.99 20.27 -16.70
CA LEU A 333 -35.98 20.98 -17.51
C LEU A 333 -35.54 21.11 -18.97
N ALA A 334 -36.20 20.35 -19.83
CA ALA A 334 -36.10 20.42 -21.30
C ALA A 334 -37.53 20.48 -21.90
N PRO A 335 -37.76 21.13 -23.05
CA PRO A 335 -39.10 21.52 -23.52
C PRO A 335 -39.93 20.39 -24.16
N ARG A 336 -39.87 19.16 -23.63
CA ARG A 336 -40.67 17.99 -24.06
C ARG A 336 -41.06 17.12 -22.87
N ALA A 337 -41.93 16.13 -23.11
CA ALA A 337 -42.53 15.26 -22.09
C ALA A 337 -41.49 14.69 -21.10
N GLN A 338 -41.79 14.82 -19.81
CA GLN A 338 -40.89 14.49 -18.72
C GLN A 338 -40.91 12.98 -18.44
N ARG A 339 -39.76 12.32 -18.50
CA ARG A 339 -39.53 11.02 -17.87
C ARG A 339 -38.88 11.30 -16.53
N LEU A 340 -39.66 11.22 -15.46
CA LEU A 340 -39.15 11.39 -14.10
C LEU A 340 -38.41 10.11 -13.67
N GLN A 341 -37.32 10.26 -12.94
CA GLN A 341 -36.54 9.17 -12.35
C GLN A 341 -36.50 9.32 -10.82
N GLU A 342 -36.77 8.25 -10.07
CA GLU A 342 -36.59 8.26 -8.60
C GLU A 342 -35.10 8.18 -8.27
N VAL A 343 -34.66 9.01 -7.33
CA VAL A 343 -33.29 9.01 -6.81
C VAL A 343 -33.29 8.96 -5.28
N ASN A 344 -32.28 8.34 -4.68
CA ASN A 344 -31.94 8.56 -3.28
C ASN A 344 -31.15 9.87 -3.21
N TYR A 345 -31.55 10.79 -2.33
CA TYR A 345 -30.89 12.07 -2.14
C TYR A 345 -30.33 12.16 -0.72
N VAL A 346 -29.01 12.37 -0.60
CA VAL A 346 -28.34 12.46 0.70
C VAL A 346 -28.42 13.89 1.22
N LEU A 347 -29.04 14.05 2.37
CA LEU A 347 -29.27 15.34 3.03
C LEU A 347 -28.23 15.62 4.12
N GLU A 348 -27.70 14.60 4.78
CA GLU A 348 -26.77 14.75 5.91
C GLU A 348 -25.82 13.56 6.06
N VAL A 349 -24.55 13.87 6.30
CA VAL A 349 -23.46 12.90 6.50
C VAL A 349 -22.71 13.12 7.81
N ASP A 350 -22.11 12.06 8.32
CA ASP A 350 -21.25 12.11 9.49
C ASP A 350 -19.85 12.63 9.12
N GLY A 351 -19.61 13.92 9.39
CA GLY A 351 -18.34 14.58 9.09
C GLY A 351 -17.15 14.10 9.93
N ASP A 352 -17.38 13.54 11.13
CA ASP A 352 -16.32 12.99 11.98
C ASP A 352 -15.93 11.59 11.46
N VAL A 353 -16.90 10.78 11.03
CA VAL A 353 -16.62 9.55 10.28
C VAL A 353 -15.89 9.87 8.98
N LEU A 354 -16.32 10.86 8.19
CA LEU A 354 -15.63 11.24 6.94
C LEU A 354 -14.17 11.57 7.20
N LYS A 355 -13.89 12.51 8.10
CA LYS A 355 -12.53 12.93 8.45
C LYS A 355 -11.71 11.76 9.01
N LYS A 356 -12.30 10.89 9.82
CA LYS A 356 -11.64 9.67 10.31
C LYS A 356 -11.26 8.71 9.18
N ARG A 357 -12.16 8.40 8.24
CA ARG A 357 -11.85 7.48 7.11
C ARG A 357 -10.80 8.09 6.18
N ILE A 358 -10.90 9.38 5.86
CA ILE A 358 -9.87 10.12 5.11
C ILE A 358 -8.51 10.07 5.84
N LYS A 359 -8.49 10.28 7.16
CA LYS A 359 -7.26 10.20 7.96
C LYS A 359 -6.63 8.81 7.95
N GLU A 360 -7.44 7.76 8.10
CA GLU A 360 -7.00 6.37 8.06
C GLU A 360 -6.28 6.06 6.73
N ILE A 361 -6.90 6.36 5.58
CA ILE A 361 -6.37 5.93 4.28
C ILE A 361 -5.15 6.73 3.80
N VAL A 362 -4.99 8.01 4.18
CA VAL A 362 -3.84 8.83 3.70
C VAL A 362 -2.61 8.74 4.61
N GLN A 363 -2.80 8.56 5.92
CA GLN A 363 -1.67 8.43 6.86
C GLN A 363 -1.21 6.97 7.04
N TYR A 364 -2.12 6.01 6.94
CA TYR A 364 -1.95 4.70 7.55
C TYR A 364 -2.32 3.54 6.58
N PRO A 365 -1.52 3.31 5.52
CA PRO A 365 -1.71 2.28 4.46
C PRO A 365 -1.45 0.82 4.91
N PRO A 366 -1.48 -0.25 4.03
CA PRO A 366 -1.44 -1.71 4.44
C PRO A 366 -0.63 -2.87 3.65
N ASN A 367 0.09 -4.03 3.95
CA ASN A 367 0.66 -5.01 5.02
C ASN A 367 0.25 -6.50 4.94
N ALA A 368 1.07 -7.35 4.29
CA ALA A 368 1.37 -8.69 4.80
C ALA A 368 2.85 -9.10 4.59
N GLY A 369 3.64 -9.27 5.67
CA GLY A 369 5.07 -9.70 5.61
C GLY A 369 5.26 -11.21 5.76
N VAL A 370 6.48 -11.71 5.49
CA VAL A 370 6.76 -13.16 5.39
C VAL A 370 6.29 -13.96 6.62
N THR A 371 6.54 -13.48 7.84
CA THR A 371 6.06 -14.16 9.06
C THR A 371 4.52 -14.22 9.12
N GLY A 372 3.85 -13.10 8.82
CA GLY A 372 2.38 -13.01 8.83
C GLY A 372 1.74 -13.89 7.76
N LEU A 373 2.28 -13.88 6.54
CA LEU A 373 1.81 -14.70 5.44
C LEU A 373 2.04 -16.20 5.67
N THR A 374 3.24 -16.60 6.13
CA THR A 374 3.50 -18.01 6.46
C THR A 374 2.62 -18.48 7.62
N THR A 375 2.40 -17.63 8.64
CA THR A 375 1.52 -17.97 9.77
C THR A 375 0.06 -18.08 9.34
N ALA A 376 -0.43 -17.14 8.51
CA ALA A 376 -1.77 -17.21 7.92
C ALA A 376 -1.98 -18.47 7.08
N LEU A 377 -1.01 -18.82 6.22
CA LEU A 377 -1.05 -20.00 5.37
C LEU A 377 -1.18 -21.30 6.18
N VAL A 378 -0.42 -21.46 7.27
CA VAL A 378 -0.51 -22.66 8.10
C VAL A 378 -1.82 -22.69 8.91
N LEU A 379 -2.29 -21.54 9.41
CA LEU A 379 -3.60 -21.46 10.10
C LEU A 379 -4.78 -21.78 9.16
N ALA A 380 -4.73 -21.31 7.92
CA ALA A 380 -5.73 -21.64 6.91
C ALA A 380 -5.67 -23.13 6.49
N LYS A 381 -4.47 -23.72 6.38
CA LYS A 381 -4.30 -25.18 6.18
C LYS A 381 -4.86 -26.01 7.34
N ASN A 382 -4.83 -25.48 8.56
CA ASN A 382 -5.48 -26.09 9.74
C ASN A 382 -7.01 -25.90 9.78
N GLY A 383 -7.60 -25.20 8.80
CA GLY A 383 -9.05 -24.98 8.70
C GLY A 383 -9.59 -23.78 9.49
N HIS A 384 -8.73 -22.94 10.05
CA HIS A 384 -9.18 -21.69 10.68
C HIS A 384 -9.60 -20.67 9.62
N LYS A 385 -10.69 -19.93 9.85
CA LYS A 385 -11.00 -18.74 9.05
C LYS A 385 -10.02 -17.63 9.41
N VAL A 386 -9.20 -17.17 8.45
CA VAL A 386 -8.15 -16.17 8.67
C VAL A 386 -8.51 -14.84 8.03
N THR A 387 -8.24 -13.73 8.72
CA THR A 387 -8.09 -12.39 8.10
C THR A 387 -6.69 -11.83 8.37
N ILE A 388 -6.08 -11.18 7.38
CA ILE A 388 -4.70 -10.63 7.43
C ILE A 388 -4.75 -9.08 7.36
N VAL A 389 -4.15 -8.34 8.32
CA VAL A 389 -4.30 -6.86 8.51
C VAL A 389 -2.94 -6.13 8.82
N ALA A 390 -2.72 -4.84 8.44
CA ALA A 390 -1.68 -4.47 7.42
C ALA A 390 -1.06 -3.00 7.34
N LYS A 391 0.27 -2.72 6.95
CA LYS A 391 0.99 -1.40 6.55
C LYS A 391 1.45 -1.13 5.05
N HIS A 392 2.16 -2.02 4.35
CA HIS A 392 2.46 -2.04 2.89
C HIS A 392 2.54 -3.51 2.30
N MET A 393 1.60 -4.00 1.45
CA MET A 393 1.33 -5.43 1.06
C MET A 393 2.42 -6.08 0.16
N PRO A 394 2.37 -7.39 -0.15
CA PRO A 394 3.19 -7.99 -1.21
C PRO A 394 3.01 -7.29 -2.56
N GLY A 395 4.07 -6.62 -3.01
CA GLY A 395 4.07 -5.69 -4.14
C GLY A 395 4.77 -4.40 -3.71
N ASP A 396 4.19 -3.76 -2.69
CA ASP A 396 4.65 -2.52 -2.07
C ASP A 396 6.12 -2.59 -1.58
N TYR A 397 6.89 -1.50 -1.73
CA TYR A 397 8.26 -1.34 -1.22
C TYR A 397 8.38 -0.14 -0.28
N ASP A 398 8.60 -0.40 1.01
CA ASP A 398 8.71 0.65 2.04
C ASP A 398 9.69 0.27 3.16
N ILE A 399 10.24 1.27 3.85
CA ILE A 399 11.28 1.09 4.88
C ILE A 399 10.77 0.39 6.15
N GLU A 400 9.48 0.53 6.49
CA GLU A 400 8.87 -0.20 7.61
C GLU A 400 8.56 -1.66 7.24
N TYR A 401 8.55 -1.98 5.93
CA TYR A 401 8.23 -3.29 5.39
C TYR A 401 9.47 -4.09 5.00
N ALA A 402 10.12 -4.71 5.99
CA ALA A 402 11.40 -5.42 5.81
C ALA A 402 11.39 -6.61 4.80
N SER A 403 10.23 -7.12 4.36
CA SER A 403 10.13 -8.39 3.63
C SER A 403 10.66 -8.35 2.18
N PRO A 404 10.35 -7.37 1.32
CA PRO A 404 10.79 -7.37 -0.09
C PRO A 404 12.29 -7.11 -0.25
N TRP A 405 12.88 -6.32 0.66
CA TRP A 405 14.30 -5.94 0.69
C TRP A 405 15.26 -7.08 1.02
N ALA A 406 14.77 -8.16 1.65
CA ALA A 406 15.58 -9.32 1.95
C ALA A 406 16.10 -10.01 0.68
N GLY A 407 17.21 -10.76 0.80
CA GLY A 407 17.88 -11.38 -0.35
C GLY A 407 16.96 -12.24 -1.23
N ALA A 408 16.38 -13.34 -0.75
CA ALA A 408 16.61 -13.99 0.55
C ALA A 408 17.13 -15.42 0.34
N ASN A 409 17.74 -16.03 1.35
CA ASN A 409 18.27 -17.39 1.27
C ASN A 409 18.11 -18.13 2.61
N TYR A 410 18.63 -19.36 2.66
CA TYR A 410 18.75 -20.15 3.88
C TYR A 410 20.22 -20.30 4.27
N LEU A 411 20.66 -19.56 5.29
CA LEU A 411 22.02 -19.56 5.84
C LEU A 411 21.94 -19.62 7.36
N PRO A 412 21.92 -20.81 7.99
CA PRO A 412 21.70 -20.94 9.43
C PRO A 412 22.75 -20.25 10.29
N VAL A 413 22.33 -19.31 11.14
CA VAL A 413 23.22 -18.54 12.04
C VAL A 413 22.96 -18.81 13.52
N SER A 414 21.96 -19.63 13.84
CA SER A 414 21.68 -20.02 15.21
C SER A 414 22.77 -20.92 15.81
N LYS A 415 23.00 -20.75 17.12
CA LYS A 415 23.86 -21.64 17.91
C LYS A 415 23.14 -22.98 18.17
N PRO A 416 23.86 -24.12 18.21
CA PRO A 416 23.25 -25.42 18.47
C PRO A 416 22.60 -25.50 19.86
N ASN A 417 21.54 -26.32 19.96
CA ASN A 417 20.68 -26.52 21.14
C ASN A 417 19.89 -25.26 21.57
N THR A 418 19.51 -24.40 20.62
CA THR A 418 18.66 -23.22 20.87
C THR A 418 17.28 -23.33 20.21
N GLN A 419 16.29 -22.56 20.67
CA GLN A 419 14.99 -22.49 19.99
C GLN A 419 15.13 -21.92 18.56
N PHE A 420 16.10 -21.01 18.35
CA PHE A 420 16.44 -20.48 17.03
C PHE A 420 16.95 -21.59 16.09
N GLU A 421 17.77 -22.54 16.58
CA GLU A 421 18.14 -23.74 15.81
C GLU A 421 16.91 -24.57 15.41
N SER A 422 15.98 -24.77 16.35
CA SER A 422 14.70 -25.45 16.07
C SER A 422 13.86 -24.73 15.01
N PHE A 423 13.90 -23.39 14.94
CA PHE A 423 13.21 -22.63 13.90
C PHE A 423 13.87 -22.78 12.52
N GLU A 424 15.19 -22.68 12.44
CA GLU A 424 15.92 -22.86 11.17
C GLU A 424 15.77 -24.30 10.67
N ARG A 425 16.07 -25.29 11.53
CA ARG A 425 15.98 -26.73 11.22
C ARG A 425 14.60 -27.16 10.74
N ARG A 426 13.52 -26.61 11.30
CA ARG A 426 12.13 -26.92 10.89
C ARG A 426 11.66 -26.15 9.65
N THR A 427 12.35 -25.08 9.26
CA THR A 427 12.00 -24.31 8.06
C THR A 427 12.59 -24.93 6.79
N TRP A 428 13.78 -25.55 6.88
CA TRP A 428 14.45 -26.17 5.73
C TRP A 428 13.60 -27.18 4.94
N PRO A 429 12.87 -28.14 5.54
CA PRO A 429 12.16 -29.17 4.77
C PRO A 429 11.10 -28.61 3.82
N GLU A 430 10.38 -27.57 4.22
CA GLU A 430 9.36 -26.93 3.36
C GLU A 430 10.02 -26.05 2.30
N LEU A 431 11.09 -25.30 2.62
CA LEU A 431 11.84 -24.55 1.60
C LEU A 431 12.47 -25.48 0.55
N ALA A 432 13.02 -26.62 0.95
CA ALA A 432 13.56 -27.65 0.06
C ALA A 432 12.46 -28.41 -0.72
N ARG A 433 11.23 -28.46 -0.20
CA ARG A 433 10.05 -28.95 -0.94
C ARG A 433 9.64 -27.95 -2.01
N LEU A 434 9.53 -26.66 -1.67
CA LEU A 434 9.20 -25.60 -2.61
C LEU A 434 10.21 -25.51 -3.76
N ALA A 435 11.51 -25.51 -3.44
CA ALA A 435 12.61 -25.45 -4.40
C ALA A 435 12.69 -26.64 -5.38
N ARG A 436 12.01 -27.76 -5.09
CA ARG A 436 12.00 -28.99 -5.89
C ARG A 436 10.65 -29.23 -6.59
N ASP A 437 9.56 -28.96 -5.89
CA ASP A 437 8.23 -29.44 -6.22
C ASP A 437 7.23 -28.31 -6.55
N VAL A 438 7.59 -27.03 -6.36
CA VAL A 438 6.70 -25.85 -6.52
C VAL A 438 7.47 -24.66 -7.16
N PRO A 439 7.87 -24.74 -8.44
CA PRO A 439 8.69 -23.71 -9.10
C PRO A 439 8.02 -22.32 -9.13
N GLU A 440 6.68 -22.26 -9.16
CA GLU A 440 5.90 -21.02 -9.12
C GLU A 440 6.00 -20.25 -7.80
N ALA A 441 6.52 -20.88 -6.73
CA ALA A 441 6.83 -20.19 -5.47
C ALA A 441 8.07 -19.28 -5.58
N GLY A 442 8.84 -19.35 -6.68
CA GLY A 442 10.04 -18.54 -6.85
C GLY A 442 11.17 -18.89 -5.87
N VAL A 443 11.31 -20.18 -5.53
CA VAL A 443 12.41 -20.72 -4.73
C VAL A 443 13.22 -21.69 -5.61
N HIS A 444 14.55 -21.64 -5.55
CA HIS A 444 15.42 -22.61 -6.23
C HIS A 444 16.62 -23.02 -5.36
N PHE A 445 17.27 -24.12 -5.70
CA PHE A 445 18.53 -24.52 -5.07
C PHE A 445 19.72 -23.77 -5.70
N GLN A 446 20.71 -23.41 -4.87
CA GLN A 446 22.02 -22.93 -5.31
C GLN A 446 23.15 -23.54 -4.47
N ASP A 447 24.25 -23.89 -5.14
CA ASP A 447 25.50 -24.16 -4.45
C ASP A 447 26.03 -22.88 -3.80
N THR A 448 26.53 -23.03 -2.58
CA THR A 448 26.78 -21.96 -1.61
C THR A 448 28.21 -22.08 -1.09
N TYR A 449 28.95 -20.98 -1.06
CA TYR A 449 30.36 -20.94 -0.62
C TYR A 449 30.56 -19.83 0.42
N LEU A 450 31.00 -20.22 1.63
CA LEU A 450 31.11 -19.32 2.78
C LEU A 450 32.55 -19.35 3.32
N TYR A 451 33.28 -18.26 3.13
CA TYR A 451 34.72 -18.19 3.42
C TYR A 451 35.03 -17.55 4.77
N ARG A 452 36.02 -18.11 5.48
CA ARG A 452 36.52 -17.65 6.79
C ARG A 452 37.79 -16.83 6.61
N ARG A 453 37.84 -15.62 7.20
CA ARG A 453 39.06 -14.82 7.37
C ARG A 453 39.35 -14.75 8.88
N SER A 454 40.49 -15.27 9.33
CA SER A 454 40.73 -15.45 10.79
C SER A 454 40.80 -14.13 11.57
N LYS A 455 41.05 -13.00 10.89
CA LYS A 455 41.06 -11.65 11.48
C LYS A 455 39.65 -11.13 11.84
N ASP A 456 38.58 -11.70 11.28
CA ASP A 456 37.20 -11.20 11.43
C ASP A 456 36.49 -11.72 12.69
N VAL A 457 37.07 -12.69 13.39
CA VAL A 457 36.40 -13.51 14.43
C VAL A 457 35.78 -12.71 15.58
N ASN A 458 36.24 -11.47 15.80
CA ASN A 458 35.73 -10.54 16.83
C ASN A 458 35.00 -9.31 16.24
N SER A 459 34.56 -9.38 14.97
CA SER A 459 33.79 -8.32 14.30
C SER A 459 32.28 -8.64 14.33
N PRO A 460 31.38 -7.64 14.22
CA PRO A 460 29.93 -7.86 14.14
C PRO A 460 29.51 -8.83 13.03
N VAL A 461 30.14 -8.78 11.87
CA VAL A 461 29.89 -9.73 10.77
C VAL A 461 30.49 -11.11 11.10
N GLY A 462 31.66 -11.17 11.73
CA GLY A 462 32.29 -12.44 12.12
C GLY A 462 31.52 -13.22 13.19
N ASP A 463 30.93 -12.52 14.17
CA ASP A 463 30.03 -13.13 15.15
C ASP A 463 28.70 -13.60 14.52
N TRP A 464 28.20 -12.90 13.49
CA TRP A 464 27.04 -13.36 12.70
C TRP A 464 27.38 -14.59 11.85
N PHE A 465 28.58 -14.65 11.27
CA PHE A 465 29.05 -15.77 10.44
C PHE A 465 29.60 -16.97 11.22
N LYS A 466 29.70 -16.85 12.55
CA LYS A 466 30.43 -17.77 13.44
C LYS A 466 30.04 -19.23 13.28
N GLU A 467 28.74 -19.52 13.16
CA GLU A 467 28.22 -20.89 13.04
C GLU A 467 28.23 -21.40 11.58
N LEU A 468 28.14 -20.50 10.59
CA LEU A 468 28.19 -20.84 9.15
C LEU A 468 29.53 -21.43 8.70
N ILE A 469 30.62 -20.93 9.30
CA ILE A 469 32.01 -21.28 8.94
C ILE A 469 32.61 -22.39 9.84
N ARG A 470 31.76 -23.13 10.56
CA ARG A 470 32.17 -24.25 11.41
C ARG A 470 32.39 -25.53 10.64
N GLU A 471 33.43 -26.25 11.02
CA GLU A 471 33.80 -27.55 10.44
C GLU A 471 32.90 -28.67 10.98
N ASP A 472 32.29 -28.45 12.15
CA ASP A 472 31.33 -29.32 12.84
C ASP A 472 29.87 -28.77 12.82
N ALA A 473 29.57 -27.80 11.94
CA ALA A 473 28.30 -27.06 11.88
C ALA A 473 27.05 -27.95 12.02
N TRP A 474 26.10 -27.55 12.88
CA TRP A 474 24.93 -28.38 13.21
C TRP A 474 24.02 -28.69 12.02
N PHE A 475 24.03 -27.82 11.01
CA PHE A 475 23.20 -27.91 9.82
C PHE A 475 23.81 -28.77 8.70
N LYS A 476 25.03 -29.30 8.86
CA LYS A 476 25.71 -30.18 7.88
C LYS A 476 24.88 -31.43 7.51
N ASP A 477 24.08 -31.91 8.44
CA ASP A 477 23.19 -33.08 8.29
C ASP A 477 21.75 -32.66 7.89
N VAL A 478 21.54 -31.39 7.56
CA VAL A 478 20.27 -30.78 7.15
C VAL A 478 20.33 -30.33 5.69
N VAL A 479 21.39 -29.61 5.31
CA VAL A 479 21.62 -29.12 3.94
C VAL A 479 22.36 -30.16 3.09
N PRO A 480 22.00 -30.38 1.81
CA PRO A 480 22.74 -31.25 0.91
C PRO A 480 24.18 -30.81 0.67
N ASN A 481 25.03 -31.78 0.29
CA ASN A 481 26.38 -31.56 -0.24
C ASN A 481 27.36 -30.79 0.66
N PHE A 482 27.13 -30.76 1.99
CA PHE A 482 27.99 -30.06 2.94
C PHE A 482 29.44 -30.58 2.91
N LYS A 483 30.39 -29.64 2.79
CA LYS A 483 31.84 -29.85 2.73
C LYS A 483 32.55 -28.76 3.52
N VAL A 484 33.60 -29.14 4.25
CA VAL A 484 34.58 -28.20 4.77
C VAL A 484 35.56 -27.83 3.65
N LEU A 485 35.87 -26.55 3.52
CA LEU A 485 36.88 -26.03 2.59
C LEU A 485 38.18 -25.77 3.36
N SER A 486 39.27 -26.42 2.95
CA SER A 486 40.61 -26.06 3.43
C SER A 486 41.11 -24.78 2.74
N LYS A 487 42.15 -24.15 3.31
CA LYS A 487 42.77 -22.93 2.73
C LYS A 487 43.24 -23.09 1.27
N ALA A 488 43.58 -24.31 0.85
CA ALA A 488 43.97 -24.62 -0.54
C ALA A 488 42.77 -24.76 -1.51
N GLN A 489 41.54 -24.62 -1.02
CA GLN A 489 40.28 -24.72 -1.79
C GLN A 489 39.46 -23.42 -1.73
N THR A 490 40.05 -22.34 -1.23
CA THR A 490 39.41 -21.03 -1.06
C THR A 490 40.21 -19.93 -1.77
N PRO A 491 39.59 -18.78 -2.13
CA PRO A 491 40.32 -17.64 -2.68
C PRO A 491 41.46 -17.14 -1.80
N ASP A 492 42.41 -16.42 -2.39
CA ASP A 492 43.51 -15.79 -1.66
C ASP A 492 42.98 -14.85 -0.56
N GLY A 493 43.68 -14.83 0.58
CA GLY A 493 43.27 -14.08 1.78
C GLY A 493 42.25 -14.80 2.69
N MET A 494 41.75 -15.97 2.31
CA MET A 494 40.87 -16.81 3.14
C MET A 494 41.66 -17.89 3.93
N ASP A 495 41.05 -18.44 4.97
CA ASP A 495 41.59 -19.45 5.89
C ASP A 495 40.73 -20.73 5.94
N GLY A 496 40.12 -21.07 4.81
CA GLY A 496 39.12 -22.14 4.69
C GLY A 496 37.68 -21.62 4.78
N GLY A 497 36.73 -22.51 5.04
CA GLY A 497 35.30 -22.18 5.06
C GLY A 497 34.40 -23.41 4.94
N THR A 498 33.17 -23.21 4.48
CA THR A 498 32.20 -24.28 4.20
C THR A 498 31.58 -24.10 2.81
N SER A 499 31.09 -25.20 2.23
CA SER A 499 30.20 -25.16 1.07
C SER A 499 29.12 -26.22 1.15
N PHE A 500 27.96 -25.92 0.59
CA PHE A 500 26.77 -26.79 0.59
C PHE A 500 25.77 -26.33 -0.49
N THR A 501 24.78 -27.16 -0.81
CA THR A 501 23.64 -26.71 -1.62
C THR A 501 22.56 -26.17 -0.68
N SER A 502 22.17 -24.91 -0.85
CA SER A 502 21.09 -24.27 -0.10
C SER A 502 20.00 -23.78 -1.06
N VAL A 503 19.08 -22.93 -0.60
CA VAL A 503 18.06 -22.28 -1.42
C VAL A 503 18.22 -20.75 -1.47
N CYS A 504 17.86 -20.15 -2.61
CA CYS A 504 17.57 -18.73 -2.73
C CYS A 504 16.09 -18.52 -3.12
N ILE A 505 15.49 -17.46 -2.58
CA ILE A 505 14.08 -17.11 -2.63
C ILE A 505 13.95 -15.75 -3.33
N ASN A 506 13.24 -15.74 -4.46
CA ASN A 506 12.82 -14.51 -5.12
C ASN A 506 11.65 -13.89 -4.34
N THR A 507 11.94 -12.96 -3.44
CA THR A 507 10.93 -12.36 -2.55
C THR A 507 9.76 -11.70 -3.30
N ALA A 508 10.00 -11.22 -4.52
CA ALA A 508 8.97 -10.58 -5.37
C ALA A 508 7.99 -11.59 -5.99
N LEU A 509 8.32 -12.89 -6.03
CA LEU A 509 7.38 -13.96 -6.41
C LEU A 509 6.84 -14.68 -5.16
N TYR A 510 7.70 -14.96 -4.19
CA TYR A 510 7.36 -15.75 -3.01
C TYR A 510 6.35 -15.06 -2.07
N LEU A 511 6.40 -13.73 -1.91
CA LEU A 511 5.43 -13.01 -1.09
C LEU A 511 4.02 -12.99 -1.73
N PRO A 512 3.85 -12.66 -3.03
CA PRO A 512 2.58 -12.86 -3.73
C PRO A 512 2.12 -14.31 -3.78
N TRP A 513 3.03 -15.28 -3.92
CA TRP A 513 2.71 -16.70 -3.88
C TRP A 513 2.13 -17.11 -2.52
N LEU A 514 2.78 -16.75 -1.40
CA LEU A 514 2.21 -17.01 -0.07
C LEU A 514 0.83 -16.38 0.10
N ALA A 515 0.61 -15.16 -0.38
CA ALA A 515 -0.68 -14.50 -0.36
C ALA A 515 -1.74 -15.24 -1.20
N SER A 516 -1.39 -15.72 -2.40
CA SER A 516 -2.31 -16.50 -3.24
C SER A 516 -2.66 -17.84 -2.61
N GLN A 517 -1.72 -18.50 -1.93
CA GLN A 517 -2.01 -19.73 -1.17
C GLN A 517 -2.93 -19.46 0.04
N CYS A 518 -2.85 -18.29 0.67
CA CYS A 518 -3.79 -17.90 1.73
C CYS A 518 -5.21 -17.69 1.16
N LEU A 519 -5.33 -16.96 0.05
CA LEU A 519 -6.60 -16.71 -0.66
C LEU A 519 -7.26 -18.01 -1.13
N ALA A 520 -6.48 -18.93 -1.71
CA ALA A 520 -6.95 -20.24 -2.19
C ALA A 520 -7.50 -21.14 -1.06
N LEU A 521 -7.18 -20.85 0.20
CA LEU A 521 -7.69 -21.52 1.39
C LEU A 521 -8.78 -20.70 2.13
N GLY A 522 -9.34 -19.67 1.49
CA GLY A 522 -10.42 -18.86 2.06
C GLY A 522 -9.97 -17.84 3.12
N SER A 523 -8.68 -17.50 3.17
CA SER A 523 -8.22 -16.35 3.96
C SER A 523 -8.58 -15.06 3.26
N VAL A 524 -8.94 -14.02 4.02
CA VAL A 524 -9.17 -12.67 3.46
C VAL A 524 -7.98 -11.78 3.78
N LEU A 525 -7.33 -11.23 2.76
CA LEU A 525 -6.40 -10.12 2.94
C LEU A 525 -7.22 -8.83 3.06
N LYS A 526 -7.19 -8.17 4.22
CA LYS A 526 -7.78 -6.85 4.40
C LYS A 526 -6.67 -5.81 4.59
N ARG A 527 -6.71 -4.80 3.73
CA ARG A 527 -5.95 -3.57 3.88
C ARG A 527 -6.54 -2.77 5.10
N GLY A 528 -5.71 -2.35 6.08
CA GLY A 528 -6.09 -1.50 7.23
C GLY A 528 -5.10 -1.48 8.42
N ILE A 529 -5.01 -0.35 9.13
CA ILE A 529 -4.21 -0.12 10.36
C ILE A 529 -5.10 -0.05 11.63
N VAL A 530 -4.45 -0.19 12.79
CA VAL A 530 -5.07 -0.09 14.14
C VAL A 530 -4.26 0.84 15.05
N GLY A 531 -4.81 1.23 16.21
CA GLY A 531 -4.07 1.98 17.25
C GLY A 531 -3.46 1.12 18.35
N HIS A 532 -4.07 -0.04 18.62
CA HIS A 532 -3.71 -0.96 19.69
C HIS A 532 -3.80 -2.41 19.20
N VAL A 533 -3.01 -3.33 19.77
CA VAL A 533 -2.91 -4.73 19.30
C VAL A 533 -4.24 -5.48 19.33
N THR A 534 -5.11 -5.10 20.27
CA THR A 534 -6.44 -5.67 20.46
C THR A 534 -7.49 -5.15 19.48
N ASP A 535 -7.26 -4.00 18.82
CA ASP A 535 -8.26 -3.40 17.93
C ASP A 535 -8.45 -4.22 16.65
N ALA A 536 -7.43 -4.94 16.20
CA ALA A 536 -7.58 -5.79 15.02
C ALA A 536 -8.60 -6.90 15.23
N ALA A 537 -8.87 -7.31 16.48
CA ALA A 537 -9.97 -8.24 16.76
C ALA A 537 -11.33 -7.76 16.22
N LYS A 538 -11.50 -6.46 15.95
CA LYS A 538 -12.70 -5.83 15.39
C LYS A 538 -12.78 -5.92 13.85
N LEU A 539 -11.71 -6.38 13.17
CA LEU A 539 -11.53 -6.28 11.71
C LEU A 539 -11.62 -7.63 10.96
N HIS A 540 -12.13 -8.69 11.59
CA HIS A 540 -12.24 -10.01 10.95
C HIS A 540 -13.34 -10.01 9.87
N HIS A 541 -13.06 -10.64 8.72
CA HIS A 541 -13.92 -10.58 7.51
C HIS A 541 -15.37 -11.05 7.74
N SER A 542 -15.63 -11.87 8.76
CA SER A 542 -16.97 -12.37 9.08
C SER A 542 -17.87 -11.38 9.82
N GLY A 543 -17.48 -10.09 9.94
CA GLY A 543 -18.26 -9.06 10.66
C GLY A 543 -18.43 -9.31 12.16
N LYS A 544 -17.70 -10.27 12.74
CA LYS A 544 -17.73 -10.66 14.16
C LYS A 544 -16.36 -10.40 14.78
N ILE A 545 -16.30 -10.18 16.09
CA ILE A 545 -15.02 -10.07 16.80
C ILE A 545 -14.24 -11.39 16.68
N ALA A 546 -12.96 -11.31 16.35
CA ALA A 546 -12.06 -12.45 16.27
C ALA A 546 -11.88 -13.13 17.64
N ASP A 547 -11.69 -14.45 17.66
CA ASP A 547 -11.45 -15.20 18.89
C ASP A 547 -10.06 -14.94 19.46
N LEU A 548 -9.09 -14.65 18.58
CA LEU A 548 -7.67 -14.48 18.85
C LEU A 548 -7.04 -13.58 17.78
N VAL A 549 -5.96 -12.89 18.15
CA VAL A 549 -5.11 -12.09 17.25
C VAL A 549 -3.68 -12.67 17.21
N VAL A 550 -3.05 -12.79 16.03
CA VAL A 550 -1.61 -13.12 15.92
C VAL A 550 -0.82 -11.90 15.48
N ASN A 551 -0.01 -11.34 16.37
CA ASN A 551 0.93 -10.26 16.11
C ASN A 551 2.12 -10.78 15.29
N CYS A 552 2.26 -10.29 14.05
CA CYS A 552 3.38 -10.53 13.14
C CYS A 552 4.03 -9.20 12.70
N THR A 553 4.26 -8.29 13.64
CA THR A 553 4.61 -6.87 13.40
C THR A 553 5.94 -6.59 12.73
N GLY A 554 6.93 -7.47 12.90
CA GLY A 554 8.32 -7.06 12.75
C GLY A 554 8.66 -5.89 13.70
N LEU A 555 9.37 -4.88 13.19
CA LEU A 555 9.92 -3.76 13.95
C LEU A 555 8.84 -2.86 14.57
N SER A 556 7.63 -2.84 14.00
CA SER A 556 6.52 -1.99 14.47
C SER A 556 5.90 -2.43 15.81
N SER A 557 6.30 -3.57 16.38
CA SER A 557 5.97 -3.89 17.80
C SER A 557 6.61 -2.92 18.80
N LEU A 558 7.65 -2.19 18.40
CA LEU A 558 8.34 -1.18 19.22
C LEU A 558 7.39 -0.04 19.65
N LYS A 559 6.39 0.28 18.80
CA LYS A 559 5.45 1.40 18.99
C LYS A 559 3.98 0.96 19.08
N LEU A 560 3.70 -0.34 18.93
CA LEU A 560 2.35 -0.89 18.93
C LEU A 560 1.76 -0.86 20.34
N GLY A 561 0.70 -0.06 20.53
CA GLY A 561 0.01 0.06 21.82
C GLY A 561 -0.43 -1.30 22.39
N GLY A 562 -0.06 -1.55 23.64
CA GLY A 562 -0.25 -2.82 24.33
C GLY A 562 0.80 -3.87 23.99
N VAL A 563 1.90 -3.50 23.33
CA VAL A 563 3.05 -4.39 23.05
C VAL A 563 4.37 -3.66 23.32
N GLU A 564 4.53 -2.46 22.73
CA GLU A 564 5.56 -1.45 23.06
C GLU A 564 6.96 -2.02 23.38
N ASP A 565 7.42 -2.96 22.55
CA ASP A 565 8.61 -3.76 22.82
C ASP A 565 9.90 -2.99 22.51
N THR A 566 10.40 -2.28 23.51
CA THR A 566 11.63 -1.47 23.46
C THR A 566 12.91 -2.28 23.32
N THR A 567 12.86 -3.63 23.36
CA THR A 567 14.02 -4.50 23.04
C THR A 567 14.23 -4.66 21.52
N LEU A 568 13.33 -4.10 20.69
CA LEU A 568 13.47 -4.05 19.24
C LEU A 568 14.42 -2.93 18.79
N TYR A 569 15.15 -3.16 17.71
CA TYR A 569 15.98 -2.16 17.03
C TYR A 569 16.15 -2.51 15.54
N PRO A 570 16.42 -1.52 14.66
CA PRO A 570 16.78 -1.82 13.28
C PRO A 570 18.23 -2.31 13.19
N ALA A 571 18.51 -3.21 12.24
CA ALA A 571 19.84 -3.31 11.65
C ALA A 571 19.75 -3.09 10.14
N ARG A 572 20.01 -1.84 9.71
CA ARG A 572 19.94 -1.41 8.32
C ARG A 572 20.81 -2.28 7.42
N GLY A 573 20.27 -2.66 6.28
CA GLY A 573 20.94 -3.45 5.25
C GLY A 573 20.69 -2.86 3.87
N GLN A 574 21.76 -2.32 3.27
CA GLN A 574 21.75 -1.83 1.89
C GLN A 574 22.14 -2.95 0.92
N ILE A 575 21.50 -2.96 -0.26
CA ILE A 575 21.76 -3.88 -1.36
C ILE A 575 21.85 -3.17 -2.71
N VAL A 576 22.44 -3.84 -3.68
CA VAL A 576 22.38 -3.52 -5.11
C VAL A 576 21.85 -4.75 -5.85
N LEU A 577 20.75 -4.61 -6.59
CA LEU A 577 20.18 -5.68 -7.41
C LEU A 577 20.73 -5.53 -8.83
N VAL A 578 21.29 -6.60 -9.41
CA VAL A 578 21.92 -6.59 -10.75
C VAL A 578 21.36 -7.71 -11.65
N ARG A 579 21.53 -7.58 -12.98
CA ARG A 579 21.17 -8.63 -13.96
C ARG A 579 22.25 -9.71 -14.09
N ASN A 580 23.50 -9.38 -13.78
CA ASN A 580 24.64 -10.30 -13.78
C ASN A 580 24.42 -11.41 -12.74
N SER A 581 24.92 -12.63 -13.00
CA SER A 581 24.76 -13.78 -12.10
C SER A 581 26.04 -14.62 -12.07
N PRO A 582 26.57 -15.00 -10.90
CA PRO A 582 27.67 -15.96 -10.79
C PRO A 582 27.19 -17.42 -10.80
N GLY A 583 25.88 -17.68 -10.73
CA GLY A 583 25.27 -19.01 -10.61
C GLY A 583 25.37 -19.65 -9.22
N VAL A 584 26.07 -19.02 -8.28
CA VAL A 584 26.33 -19.53 -6.92
C VAL A 584 26.05 -18.48 -5.85
N MET A 585 25.68 -18.92 -4.64
CA MET A 585 25.69 -18.02 -3.48
C MET A 585 27.10 -17.94 -2.89
N ALA A 586 27.59 -16.73 -2.61
CA ALA A 586 28.94 -16.51 -2.09
C ALA A 586 28.95 -15.47 -0.97
N SER A 587 29.77 -15.68 0.07
CA SER A 587 29.91 -14.75 1.20
C SER A 587 31.20 -14.99 1.98
N THR A 588 31.63 -14.04 2.81
CA THR A 588 32.71 -14.24 3.79
C THR A 588 32.40 -13.57 5.14
N SER A 589 33.19 -13.91 6.17
CA SER A 589 33.04 -13.52 7.57
C SER A 589 33.15 -12.02 7.89
N GLY A 590 33.48 -11.17 6.91
CA GLY A 590 33.74 -9.75 7.12
C GLY A 590 34.43 -9.12 5.92
N THR A 591 34.80 -7.84 6.03
CA THR A 591 35.42 -7.08 4.94
C THR A 591 36.70 -6.37 5.42
N ASP A 592 37.29 -5.50 4.59
CA ASP A 592 38.30 -4.52 5.02
C ASP A 592 37.79 -3.08 4.93
N ASP A 593 36.52 -2.87 4.57
CA ASP A 593 35.90 -1.55 4.42
C ASP A 593 35.26 -1.03 5.72
N GLY A 594 34.79 -1.92 6.60
CA GLY A 594 34.20 -1.56 7.89
C GLY A 594 33.71 -2.77 8.71
N PRO A 595 33.57 -2.65 10.05
CA PRO A 595 33.11 -3.73 10.92
C PRO A 595 31.60 -4.04 10.77
N ASP A 596 30.84 -3.10 10.21
CA ASP A 596 29.43 -3.19 9.84
C ASP A 596 29.21 -3.51 8.36
N GLU A 597 30.27 -3.56 7.55
CA GLU A 597 30.21 -3.85 6.12
C GLU A 597 30.51 -5.33 5.83
N ALA A 598 29.64 -5.92 5.01
CA ALA A 598 29.67 -7.33 4.62
C ALA A 598 29.78 -7.48 3.10
N VAL A 599 30.08 -8.70 2.64
CA VAL A 599 29.87 -9.11 1.25
C VAL A 599 29.06 -10.40 1.21
N TYR A 600 27.92 -10.38 0.51
CA TYR A 600 27.11 -11.54 0.18
C TYR A 600 26.50 -11.38 -1.22
N ILE A 601 26.36 -12.50 -1.92
CA ILE A 601 25.87 -12.60 -3.29
C ILE A 601 24.89 -13.77 -3.36
N MET A 602 23.71 -13.57 -3.98
CA MET A 602 22.73 -14.64 -4.21
C MET A 602 21.81 -14.35 -5.39
N ASP A 603 21.48 -15.38 -6.19
CA ASP A 603 20.65 -15.25 -7.38
C ASP A 603 19.19 -15.57 -7.08
N ARG A 604 18.29 -14.60 -7.24
CA ARG A 604 16.85 -14.85 -7.08
C ARG A 604 16.34 -15.77 -8.19
N ALA A 605 15.60 -16.80 -7.80
CA ALA A 605 14.99 -17.76 -8.71
C ALA A 605 14.11 -17.10 -9.80
N ALA A 606 13.92 -17.81 -10.90
CA ALA A 606 13.11 -17.37 -12.05
C ALA A 606 13.53 -15.99 -12.63
N GLY A 607 14.84 -15.70 -12.63
CA GLY A 607 15.39 -14.48 -13.23
C GLY A 607 15.18 -13.19 -12.41
N GLY A 608 14.91 -13.29 -11.11
CA GLY A 608 14.64 -12.15 -10.23
C GLY A 608 15.81 -11.20 -9.94
N GLY A 609 16.94 -11.36 -10.64
CA GLY A 609 18.19 -10.62 -10.43
C GLY A 609 19.07 -11.19 -9.31
N CYS A 610 20.37 -10.86 -9.36
CA CYS A 610 21.31 -11.19 -8.30
C CYS A 610 21.34 -10.06 -7.25
N VAL A 611 21.20 -10.42 -5.98
CA VAL A 611 21.30 -9.48 -4.86
C VAL A 611 22.73 -9.43 -4.38
N LEU A 612 23.36 -8.27 -4.57
CA LEU A 612 24.65 -7.91 -3.98
C LEU A 612 24.39 -7.17 -2.67
N GLY A 613 25.06 -7.57 -1.60
CA GLY A 613 25.10 -6.82 -0.34
C GLY A 613 26.48 -6.92 0.32
N GLY A 614 26.71 -6.24 1.44
CA GLY A 614 25.76 -5.35 2.10
C GLY A 614 26.33 -4.71 3.37
N CYS A 615 25.46 -4.31 4.30
CA CYS A 615 25.84 -3.86 5.64
C CYS A 615 24.90 -4.41 6.72
N LEU A 616 25.32 -4.29 7.99
CA LEU A 616 24.59 -4.69 9.21
C LEU A 616 24.66 -3.55 10.25
N GLN A 617 24.05 -2.41 9.91
CA GLN A 617 24.16 -1.17 10.68
C GLN A 617 23.13 -1.14 11.82
N LYS A 618 23.49 -1.64 13.01
CA LYS A 618 22.65 -1.60 14.24
C LYS A 618 22.27 -0.17 14.59
N GLY A 619 20.98 0.06 14.88
CA GLY A 619 20.43 1.34 15.33
C GLY A 619 20.18 2.37 14.24
N SER A 620 20.70 2.16 13.02
CA SER A 620 20.43 3.06 11.89
C SER A 620 19.04 2.83 11.32
N TRP A 621 18.28 3.93 11.17
CA TRP A 621 16.96 4.00 10.54
C TRP A 621 17.01 4.59 9.12
N GLU A 622 18.21 4.92 8.59
CA GLU A 622 18.38 5.58 7.30
C GLU A 622 17.77 4.75 6.15
N SER A 623 16.83 5.34 5.41
CA SER A 623 16.06 4.70 4.35
C SER A 623 16.71 4.82 2.98
N GLN A 624 17.54 5.84 2.75
CA GLN A 624 18.11 6.12 1.44
C GLN A 624 19.38 5.28 1.18
N PRO A 625 19.60 4.80 -0.06
CA PRO A 625 20.87 4.15 -0.42
C PRO A 625 22.03 5.15 -0.40
N GLU A 626 23.08 4.86 0.37
CA GLU A 626 24.33 5.63 0.36
C GLU A 626 25.13 5.28 -0.91
N PRO A 627 25.44 6.23 -1.83
CA PRO A 627 26.11 5.91 -3.09
C PRO A 627 27.50 5.30 -2.90
N ASN A 628 28.26 5.78 -1.92
CA ASN A 628 29.62 5.27 -1.67
C ASN A 628 29.58 3.81 -1.19
N LEU A 629 28.68 3.45 -0.27
CA LEU A 629 28.45 2.06 0.15
C LEU A 629 27.96 1.19 -1.00
N ALA A 630 27.12 1.71 -1.92
CA ALA A 630 26.73 0.96 -3.11
C ALA A 630 27.94 0.62 -4.00
N VAL A 631 28.87 1.56 -4.19
CA VAL A 631 30.14 1.32 -4.90
C VAL A 631 31.01 0.29 -4.18
N ARG A 632 31.14 0.37 -2.85
CA ARG A 632 31.91 -0.61 -2.05
C ARG A 632 31.30 -2.02 -2.12
N ILE A 633 29.97 -2.15 -2.00
CA ILE A 633 29.23 -3.42 -2.18
C ILE A 633 29.50 -4.02 -3.56
N MET A 634 29.34 -3.24 -4.64
CA MET A 634 29.57 -3.70 -6.01
C MET A 634 31.02 -4.15 -6.23
N LYS A 635 31.99 -3.40 -5.70
CA LYS A 635 33.41 -3.75 -5.79
C LYS A 635 33.70 -5.08 -5.10
N ARG A 636 33.29 -5.23 -3.84
CA ARG A 636 33.47 -6.50 -3.09
C ARG A 636 32.82 -7.68 -3.78
N ALA A 637 31.65 -7.48 -4.41
CA ALA A 637 30.97 -8.55 -5.13
C ALA A 637 31.77 -9.03 -6.36
N VAL A 638 32.33 -8.11 -7.15
CA VAL A 638 33.21 -8.44 -8.29
C VAL A 638 34.51 -9.09 -7.83
N GLU A 639 35.10 -8.64 -6.72
CA GLU A 639 36.31 -9.27 -6.14
C GLU A 639 36.03 -10.69 -5.60
N MET A 640 34.84 -10.93 -5.04
CA MET A 640 34.41 -12.24 -4.52
C MET A 640 33.98 -13.23 -5.62
N CYS A 641 33.38 -12.73 -6.70
CA CYS A 641 32.88 -13.52 -7.82
C CYS A 641 33.22 -12.83 -9.16
N PRO A 642 34.48 -12.85 -9.60
CA PRO A 642 34.92 -12.16 -10.83
C PRO A 642 34.23 -12.70 -12.09
N GLN A 643 33.68 -13.91 -12.07
CA GLN A 643 32.86 -14.46 -13.15
C GLN A 643 31.52 -13.75 -13.38
N MET A 644 31.12 -12.81 -12.51
CA MET A 644 29.96 -11.94 -12.75
C MET A 644 30.17 -10.91 -13.87
N VAL A 645 31.42 -10.65 -14.26
CA VAL A 645 31.80 -9.64 -15.26
C VAL A 645 32.79 -10.20 -16.29
N PRO A 646 32.95 -9.58 -17.47
CA PRO A 646 33.98 -9.99 -18.43
C PRO A 646 35.40 -9.91 -17.82
N PRO A 647 36.33 -10.80 -18.20
CA PRO A 647 37.71 -10.77 -17.67
C PRO A 647 38.38 -9.41 -17.88
N GLY A 648 38.81 -8.79 -16.78
CA GLY A 648 39.46 -7.48 -16.78
C GLY A 648 38.52 -6.28 -16.66
N ALA A 649 37.19 -6.48 -16.63
CA ALA A 649 36.22 -5.45 -16.29
C ALA A 649 36.01 -5.33 -14.76
N GLY A 650 35.54 -4.16 -14.34
CA GLY A 650 35.17 -3.86 -12.95
C GLY A 650 33.66 -3.70 -12.75
N ILE A 651 33.28 -2.81 -11.83
CA ILE A 651 31.88 -2.56 -11.46
C ILE A 651 31.06 -1.94 -12.60
N GLU A 652 31.69 -1.33 -13.58
CA GLU A 652 31.05 -0.75 -14.76
C GLU A 652 30.42 -1.79 -15.70
N ALA A 653 30.81 -3.06 -15.58
CA ALA A 653 30.17 -4.19 -16.26
C ALA A 653 28.99 -4.81 -15.48
N LEU A 654 28.67 -4.29 -14.29
CA LEU A 654 27.45 -4.68 -13.57
C LEU A 654 26.24 -3.92 -14.13
N SER A 655 25.34 -4.65 -14.78
CA SER A 655 24.02 -4.15 -15.19
C SER A 655 23.12 -4.03 -13.95
N VAL A 656 23.22 -2.91 -13.23
CA VAL A 656 22.33 -2.57 -12.12
C VAL A 656 20.86 -2.53 -12.58
N ILE A 657 19.97 -3.02 -11.71
CA ILE A 657 18.51 -2.92 -11.81
C ILE A 657 18.03 -1.83 -10.86
N ARG A 658 18.45 -1.88 -9.59
CA ARG A 658 18.16 -0.86 -8.56
C ARG A 658 19.11 -0.96 -7.37
N HIS A 659 19.15 0.10 -6.57
CA HIS A 659 19.61 0.06 -5.19
C HIS A 659 18.43 -0.17 -4.24
N GLY A 660 18.67 -0.55 -2.99
CA GLY A 660 17.60 -0.72 -1.99
C GLY A 660 18.14 -0.80 -0.58
N VAL A 661 17.28 -0.50 0.41
CA VAL A 661 17.62 -0.52 1.83
C VAL A 661 16.43 -1.10 2.61
N GLY A 662 16.70 -2.05 3.51
CA GLY A 662 15.70 -2.57 4.44
C GLY A 662 16.21 -2.52 5.88
N LEU A 663 15.30 -2.27 6.83
CA LEU A 663 15.59 -2.34 8.26
C LEU A 663 15.26 -3.75 8.79
N ARG A 664 16.29 -4.51 9.16
CA ARG A 664 16.09 -5.82 9.80
C ARG A 664 15.43 -5.63 11.17
N PRO A 665 14.28 -6.27 11.48
CA PRO A 665 13.59 -6.14 12.78
C PRO A 665 14.31 -6.96 13.85
N MET A 666 15.48 -6.50 14.29
CA MET A 666 16.26 -7.15 15.35
C MET A 666 15.59 -6.96 16.71
N ARG A 667 15.78 -7.92 17.61
CA ARG A 667 15.31 -7.90 19.00
C ARG A 667 16.41 -8.43 19.92
N GLU A 668 16.57 -7.91 21.13
CA GLU A 668 17.72 -8.27 21.98
C GLU A 668 17.74 -9.73 22.42
N ASP A 669 16.61 -10.31 22.86
CA ASP A 669 16.52 -11.77 23.14
C ASP A 669 16.18 -12.63 21.90
N GLY A 670 16.19 -12.04 20.70
CA GLY A 670 15.73 -12.70 19.47
C GLY A 670 14.21 -12.80 19.35
N ILE A 671 13.73 -13.78 18.58
CA ILE A 671 12.32 -13.89 18.13
C ILE A 671 11.38 -14.11 19.33
N ARG A 672 10.39 -13.22 19.49
CA ARG A 672 9.30 -13.38 20.47
C ARG A 672 8.20 -14.24 19.85
N VAL A 673 8.08 -15.49 20.33
CA VAL A 673 7.00 -16.44 19.96
C VAL A 673 6.31 -16.94 21.23
N GLU A 674 5.27 -16.23 21.67
CA GLU A 674 4.54 -16.50 22.92
C GLU A 674 3.10 -16.00 22.86
N LYS A 675 2.30 -16.27 23.90
CA LYS A 675 0.89 -15.84 23.98
C LYS A 675 0.62 -15.00 25.23
N GLU A 676 -0.16 -13.94 25.04
CA GLU A 676 -0.52 -12.95 26.06
C GLU A 676 -2.04 -12.69 26.05
N MET A 677 -2.59 -12.14 27.13
CA MET A 677 -4.02 -11.79 27.26
C MET A 677 -4.16 -10.30 27.50
N ILE A 678 -4.15 -9.54 26.41
CA ILE A 678 -3.95 -8.08 26.42
C ILE A 678 -5.29 -7.37 26.53
N ALA A 679 -5.38 -6.37 27.41
CA ALA A 679 -6.58 -5.55 27.57
C ALA A 679 -6.52 -4.34 26.63
N GLY A 680 -7.58 -4.11 25.84
CA GLY A 680 -7.70 -2.93 24.99
C GLY A 680 -8.11 -1.67 25.76
N PRO A 681 -8.03 -0.48 25.13
CA PRO A 681 -8.52 0.77 25.69
C PRO A 681 -10.02 0.78 26.03
N ASP A 682 -10.80 -0.12 25.42
CA ASP A 682 -12.21 -0.38 25.73
C ASP A 682 -12.42 -1.40 26.86
N GLY A 683 -11.37 -1.76 27.60
CA GLY A 683 -11.36 -2.74 28.69
C GLY A 683 -11.47 -4.20 28.24
N ARG A 684 -11.63 -4.48 26.94
CA ARG A 684 -11.81 -5.84 26.41
C ARG A 684 -10.49 -6.59 26.41
N LYS A 685 -10.47 -7.78 27.03
CA LYS A 685 -9.33 -8.69 26.90
C LYS A 685 -9.40 -9.49 25.61
N VAL A 686 -8.28 -9.59 24.92
CA VAL A 686 -8.11 -10.33 23.67
C VAL A 686 -6.88 -11.24 23.80
N ALA A 687 -7.00 -12.50 23.40
CA ALA A 687 -5.86 -13.39 23.29
C ALA A 687 -4.97 -12.94 22.12
N VAL A 688 -3.69 -12.71 22.39
CA VAL A 688 -2.70 -12.31 21.39
C VAL A 688 -1.58 -13.35 21.35
N VAL A 689 -1.17 -13.79 20.18
CA VAL A 689 0.04 -14.61 19.96
C VAL A 689 1.06 -13.77 19.22
N HIS A 690 2.24 -13.58 19.79
CA HIS A 690 3.34 -12.86 19.17
C HIS A 690 4.16 -13.80 18.28
N ASN A 691 4.63 -13.28 17.14
CA ASN A 691 5.57 -13.92 16.24
C ASN A 691 6.34 -12.80 15.49
N TYR A 692 7.31 -12.17 16.17
CA TYR A 692 8.09 -11.05 15.61
C TYR A 692 9.53 -11.01 16.15
N GLY A 693 10.36 -10.10 15.62
CA GLY A 693 11.77 -9.94 16.04
C GLY A 693 12.78 -10.79 15.26
N HIS A 694 12.46 -11.18 14.02
CA HIS A 694 13.27 -12.10 13.20
C HIS A 694 14.53 -11.51 12.55
N GLY A 695 14.94 -10.29 12.89
CA GLY A 695 16.22 -9.73 12.45
C GLY A 695 16.51 -9.90 10.95
N GLY A 696 17.66 -10.50 10.64
CA GLY A 696 18.07 -10.84 9.28
C GLY A 696 17.62 -12.22 8.77
N TYR A 697 16.85 -12.98 9.56
CA TYR A 697 16.59 -14.40 9.40
C TYR A 697 15.09 -14.77 9.32
N GLY A 698 14.22 -13.80 9.05
CA GLY A 698 12.76 -14.00 8.93
C GLY A 698 12.32 -15.05 7.90
N TYR A 699 13.00 -15.15 6.76
CA TYR A 699 12.69 -16.17 5.75
C TYR A 699 13.10 -17.57 6.23
N GLN A 700 14.35 -17.74 6.68
CA GLN A 700 14.89 -19.03 7.12
C GLN A 700 14.37 -19.52 8.48
N THR A 701 13.62 -18.69 9.22
CA THR A 701 12.89 -19.10 10.44
C THR A 701 11.38 -19.17 10.26
N SER A 702 10.84 -18.78 9.09
CA SER A 702 9.41 -18.52 8.87
C SER A 702 8.50 -19.67 9.29
N TYR A 703 8.64 -20.85 8.67
CA TYR A 703 7.80 -22.02 8.97
C TYR A 703 8.06 -22.59 10.36
N GLY A 704 9.31 -22.58 10.84
CA GLY A 704 9.68 -23.09 12.16
C GLY A 704 9.09 -22.27 13.30
N ALA A 705 9.16 -20.94 13.22
CA ALA A 705 8.54 -20.04 14.19
C ALA A 705 7.00 -20.05 14.08
N THR A 706 6.48 -20.11 12.85
CA THR A 706 5.05 -20.31 12.57
C THR A 706 4.50 -21.55 13.29
N ALA A 707 5.22 -22.67 13.28
CA ALA A 707 4.74 -23.90 13.93
C ALA A 707 4.55 -23.76 15.45
N ASP A 708 5.41 -22.97 16.13
CA ASP A 708 5.25 -22.67 17.56
C ASP A 708 4.11 -21.67 17.79
N ALA A 709 3.99 -20.64 16.95
CA ALA A 709 2.88 -19.68 17.00
C ALA A 709 1.52 -20.37 16.80
N VAL A 710 1.40 -21.28 15.82
CA VAL A 710 0.19 -22.09 15.56
C VAL A 710 -0.15 -22.96 16.77
N LYS A 711 0.83 -23.61 17.40
CA LYS A 711 0.59 -24.38 18.64
C LYS A 711 0.01 -23.50 19.76
N LEU A 712 0.55 -22.30 19.95
CA LEU A 712 0.07 -21.34 20.94
C LEU A 712 -1.35 -20.83 20.66
N VAL A 713 -1.70 -20.68 19.36
CA VAL A 713 -3.08 -20.41 18.90
C VAL A 713 -4.02 -21.54 19.30
N GLU A 714 -3.71 -22.80 18.95
CA GLU A 714 -4.58 -23.94 19.27
C GLU A 714 -4.81 -24.07 20.78
N GLU A 715 -3.76 -23.88 21.59
CA GLU A 715 -3.86 -23.90 23.05
C GLU A 715 -4.77 -22.78 23.60
N ALA A 716 -4.72 -21.58 23.02
CA ALA A 716 -5.54 -20.45 23.46
C ALA A 716 -7.02 -20.63 23.06
N LEU A 717 -7.30 -21.14 21.86
CA LEU A 717 -8.65 -21.45 21.40
C LEU A 717 -9.26 -22.61 22.24
N GLN A 718 -8.48 -23.64 22.57
CA GLN A 718 -8.93 -24.74 23.44
C GLN A 718 -9.22 -24.30 24.88
N GLN A 719 -8.52 -23.29 25.41
CA GLN A 719 -8.84 -22.70 26.71
C GLN A 719 -10.18 -21.96 26.68
N LYS A 720 -10.48 -21.24 25.58
CA LYS A 720 -11.76 -20.56 25.39
C LYS A 720 -12.94 -21.51 25.27
N ALA A 721 -12.75 -22.69 24.65
CA ALA A 721 -13.79 -23.71 24.49
C ALA A 721 -14.10 -24.55 25.75
N ARG A 722 -13.52 -24.20 26.92
CA ARG A 722 -13.75 -24.87 28.22
C ARG A 722 -14.30 -23.92 29.30
N LEU A 723 -14.69 -22.71 28.90
CA LEU A 723 -15.26 -21.65 29.74
C LEU A 723 -16.66 -21.27 29.25
#